data_AF-A0A8T9B8W1-F1
#
_entry.id   AF-A0A8T9B8W1-F1
#
_cell.length_a   1.000
_cell.length_b   1.000
_cell.length_c   1.000
_cell.angle_alpha   90.00
_cell.angle_beta   90.00
_cell.angle_gamma   90.00
#
_symmetry.space_group_name_H-M   'P 1'
#
loop_
_entity.id
_entity.type
_entity.pdbx_description
1 polymer ?
#
loop_
_entity_poly.entity_id
_entity_poly.type
_entity_poly.pdbx_seq_one_letter_code
_entity_poly.pdbx_strand_id
1 'polypeptide(L)'
;MYFFSNFPSQAIAFLPFILSLPIGSCADDGLDLETSTSDGPTSDKSAGIGVQFKTDAILFRKGSRDCHEQSAFASQKKMVARRGSGQSWALTADTQKDTDVLDAEYIIDGRVVKIGSGDAGKAAAAIATDLAAWDSSTKKNRNSFNIDQSTCNRWTITTPDAGKDFEDIHWSPSVTAPLPLEAISDLFAKNTANQAHALLPEVKGRGMRCHVSRWMISVTKDFFQSSPNGISSTAVNDDVLGFFSLVVSYAKAAKSFNVDESPKMPITIIPRTDFTTIFAQVKGVVPGDLYDLVKVLACYKNNGTNVVIDTAYCSGTVQAPVTGTKMDKQSFTFNSSSDCQPQSLRVSDWIRGIQGWTVPDGLTTLDKLMDSSVGGLGTALEKLHGTSTRAVPLFEFRNLQNAKSGDFETRVKGYEQAVTAYHNAHLNVPRQIVKRVDAKYSYIKRAGSNAKACARKTSATINSARVTSTPASTPAPSCKLQKADPDSGIKGPFCVCESSTFPILSSNLATATGPDASCAYSTMPGSTAVVKITTTSLGPATTNIAICQVCTPQGVNQDSCTTIPNCAPEKAAVTVQAGTKPVHVGTLTGTALYSTVSSALESLCPTVSQTTSMTKCSETDTVSIEKIPYVDQDTLEHGKLDITVKSSQYNVTSLRDAMIHSAALTAQHSATGKNCYDANYQINPYRKRSILDWIRESTGLKAARDKPLLESKKINICTAGDFAGVQYFSKFWRTAAQPGATDYLDANLAFEKSGGDFACDFLTDLMDALVIVAPEFAEENVVLGENIKAICDDSG
;
A
#
# COMPACT_ATOMS: atom_id res chain seq x y z
N MET A 1 -5.19 -94.39 17.67
CA MET A 1 -5.58 -95.27 16.53
C MET A 1 -6.03 -94.40 15.37
N TYR A 2 -6.12 -94.93 14.16
CA TYR A 2 -6.29 -94.19 12.89
C TYR A 2 -7.59 -93.35 12.77
N PHE A 3 -7.50 -92.17 12.10
CA PHE A 3 -8.47 -91.48 11.20
C PHE A 3 -9.93 -91.25 11.70
N PHE A 4 -10.77 -90.26 11.33
CA PHE A 4 -10.92 -89.23 10.27
C PHE A 4 -11.80 -88.07 10.89
N SER A 5 -12.19 -86.92 10.30
CA SER A 5 -11.93 -86.20 9.03
C SER A 5 -12.44 -84.73 9.11
N ASN A 6 -11.72 -83.81 8.46
CA ASN A 6 -12.15 -82.59 7.72
C ASN A 6 -13.40 -81.74 8.14
N PHE A 7 -13.17 -80.42 8.30
CA PHE A 7 -13.81 -79.33 7.51
C PHE A 7 -12.91 -78.05 7.61
N PRO A 8 -13.11 -76.97 6.83
CA PRO A 8 -11.98 -76.24 6.22
C PRO A 8 -11.62 -74.92 6.92
N SER A 9 -10.35 -74.52 6.78
CA SER A 9 -9.89 -73.19 7.21
C SER A 9 -10.34 -72.10 6.24
N GLN A 10 -10.97 -71.05 6.75
CA GLN A 10 -10.98 -69.73 6.12
C GLN A 10 -9.97 -68.84 6.84
N ALA A 11 -9.05 -68.23 6.09
CA ALA A 11 -8.11 -67.25 6.62
C ALA A 11 -8.81 -65.89 6.72
N ILE A 12 -9.07 -65.43 7.95
CA ILE A 12 -9.55 -64.07 8.19
C ILE A 12 -8.35 -63.12 8.13
N ALA A 13 -8.34 -62.24 7.13
CA ALA A 13 -7.35 -61.17 7.02
C ALA A 13 -7.61 -60.11 8.10
N PHE A 14 -6.60 -59.81 8.92
CA PHE A 14 -6.64 -58.66 9.83
C PHE A 14 -6.50 -57.36 9.04
N LEU A 15 -7.62 -56.66 8.85
CA LEU A 15 -7.64 -55.24 8.48
C LEU A 15 -7.45 -54.39 9.75
N PRO A 16 -6.50 -53.43 9.78
CA PRO A 16 -6.43 -52.48 10.88
C PRO A 16 -7.61 -51.51 10.81
N PHE A 17 -8.45 -51.53 11.86
CA PHE A 17 -9.50 -50.55 12.07
C PHE A 17 -8.87 -49.18 12.39
N ILE A 18 -8.61 -48.37 11.36
CA ILE A 18 -8.36 -46.94 11.56
C ILE A 18 -9.72 -46.28 11.72
N LEU A 19 -10.04 -45.83 12.94
CA LEU A 19 -11.15 -44.90 13.14
C LEU A 19 -10.78 -43.56 12.50
N SER A 20 -11.16 -43.38 11.23
CA SER A 20 -11.28 -42.06 10.63
C SER A 20 -12.45 -41.34 11.29
N LEU A 21 -12.16 -40.55 12.33
CA LEU A 21 -13.10 -39.54 12.81
C LEU A 21 -13.44 -38.59 11.64
N PRO A 22 -14.70 -38.15 11.50
CA PRO A 22 -15.03 -37.14 10.51
C PRO A 22 -14.27 -35.86 10.86
N ILE A 23 -13.41 -35.41 9.94
CA ILE A 23 -12.88 -34.05 9.97
C ILE A 23 -14.09 -33.16 9.72
N GLY A 24 -14.55 -32.47 10.77
CA GLY A 24 -15.60 -31.49 10.63
C GLY A 24 -15.13 -30.38 9.69
N SER A 25 -15.90 -30.10 8.65
CA SER A 25 -15.69 -28.93 7.81
C SER A 25 -16.07 -27.68 8.60
N CYS A 26 -15.08 -27.06 9.25
CA CYS A 26 -15.24 -25.72 9.78
C CYS A 26 -15.23 -24.75 8.60
N ALA A 27 -16.42 -24.35 8.15
CA ALA A 27 -16.60 -23.10 7.45
C ALA A 27 -16.55 -21.99 8.51
N ASP A 28 -15.43 -21.27 8.56
CA ASP A 28 -15.29 -20.06 9.37
C ASP A 28 -15.24 -18.88 8.40
N ASP A 29 -16.42 -18.30 8.13
CA ASP A 29 -16.59 -17.10 7.31
C ASP A 29 -16.13 -15.86 8.11
N GLY A 30 -14.83 -15.83 8.42
CA GLY A 30 -14.15 -14.73 9.08
C GLY A 30 -14.12 -13.50 8.16
N LEU A 31 -15.17 -12.69 8.24
CA LEU A 31 -15.32 -11.43 7.51
C LEU A 31 -14.06 -10.56 7.64
N ASP A 32 -13.30 -10.50 6.55
CA ASP A 32 -11.98 -9.89 6.49
C ASP A 32 -12.11 -8.37 6.73
N LEU A 33 -11.67 -7.92 7.91
CA LEU A 33 -11.97 -6.58 8.41
C LEU A 33 -11.01 -5.51 7.84
N GLU A 34 -10.73 -5.55 6.54
CA GLU A 34 -10.07 -4.47 5.80
C GLU A 34 -11.06 -3.31 5.55
N THR A 35 -11.65 -2.78 6.62
CA THR A 35 -12.17 -1.42 6.59
C THR A 35 -11.01 -0.50 6.28
N SER A 36 -11.06 0.18 5.13
CA SER A 36 -10.06 1.16 4.71
C SER A 36 -9.71 2.08 5.88
N THR A 37 -8.54 1.90 6.49
CA THR A 37 -8.16 2.78 7.59
C THR A 37 -7.95 4.17 7.01
N SER A 38 -8.36 5.19 7.76
CA SER A 38 -8.28 6.58 7.30
C SER A 38 -6.83 7.09 7.21
N ASP A 39 -5.84 6.24 7.53
CA ASP A 39 -4.41 6.46 7.31
C ASP A 39 -3.86 5.75 6.05
N GLY A 40 -4.74 5.21 5.19
CA GLY A 40 -4.36 4.59 3.92
C GLY A 40 -3.82 5.58 2.87
N PRO A 41 -3.35 5.07 1.72
CA PRO A 41 -2.73 5.90 0.69
C PRO A 41 -3.78 6.77 -0.02
N THR A 42 -3.33 7.93 -0.49
CA THR A 42 -4.09 8.82 -1.36
C THR A 42 -4.28 8.19 -2.75
N SER A 43 -5.48 8.31 -3.35
CA SER A 43 -5.74 7.72 -4.67
C SER A 43 -4.94 8.41 -5.79
N ASP A 44 -4.72 9.72 -5.68
CA ASP A 44 -3.89 10.52 -6.59
C ASP A 44 -2.37 10.32 -6.39
N LYS A 45 -1.98 9.49 -5.42
CA LYS A 45 -0.58 9.21 -5.01
C LYS A 45 0.18 10.48 -4.64
N SER A 46 -0.52 11.51 -4.17
CA SER A 46 0.08 12.72 -3.60
C SER A 46 0.53 12.46 -2.16
N ALA A 47 1.29 13.38 -1.57
CA ALA A 47 1.82 13.18 -0.23
C ALA A 47 0.74 13.40 0.85
N GLY A 48 0.20 12.31 1.43
CA GLY A 48 -0.78 12.34 2.52
C GLY A 48 -0.15 12.38 3.91
N ILE A 49 -0.89 12.84 4.93
CA ILE A 49 -0.49 12.70 6.34
C ILE A 49 -1.67 12.32 7.22
N GLY A 50 -1.69 11.05 7.65
CA GLY A 50 -2.61 10.55 8.66
C GLY A 50 -2.04 10.72 10.07
N VAL A 51 -2.90 10.96 11.05
CA VAL A 51 -2.51 10.99 12.48
C VAL A 51 -3.58 10.29 13.29
N GLN A 52 -3.20 9.28 14.07
CA GLN A 52 -4.08 8.65 15.05
C GLN A 52 -3.75 9.19 16.44
N PHE A 53 -4.76 9.49 17.24
CA PHE A 53 -4.65 9.75 18.67
C PHE A 53 -5.43 8.66 19.39
N LYS A 54 -4.75 7.72 20.06
CA LYS A 54 -5.39 6.67 20.86
C LYS A 54 -5.28 6.96 22.36
N THR A 55 -6.31 6.65 23.15
CA THR A 55 -6.23 6.70 24.62
C THR A 55 -6.92 5.51 25.28
N ASP A 56 -6.29 4.97 26.32
CA ASP A 56 -6.82 3.94 27.22
C ASP A 56 -7.65 4.55 28.38
N ALA A 57 -7.71 5.88 28.48
CA ALA A 57 -8.45 6.58 29.51
C ALA A 57 -9.95 6.77 29.17
N ILE A 58 -10.34 6.62 27.90
CA ILE A 58 -11.73 6.72 27.43
C ILE A 58 -12.14 5.35 26.89
N LEU A 59 -12.95 4.64 27.67
CA LEU A 59 -13.34 3.26 27.38
C LEU A 59 -14.83 3.16 27.07
N PHE A 60 -15.15 2.68 25.88
CA PHE A 60 -16.48 2.26 25.47
C PHE A 60 -16.71 0.81 25.90
N ARG A 61 -17.65 0.55 26.81
CA ARG A 61 -18.13 -0.81 27.12
C ARG A 61 -19.43 -1.15 26.44
N LYS A 62 -19.57 -2.40 26.01
CA LYS A 62 -20.81 -2.93 25.45
C LYS A 62 -21.94 -2.86 26.48
N GLY A 63 -23.08 -2.32 26.09
CA GLY A 63 -24.28 -2.23 26.93
C GLY A 63 -25.12 -3.51 26.92
N SER A 64 -24.95 -4.37 25.90
CA SER A 64 -25.62 -5.68 25.81
C SER A 64 -24.69 -6.82 26.23
N ARG A 65 -25.24 -7.80 26.95
CA ARG A 65 -24.56 -9.06 27.28
C ARG A 65 -24.50 -10.02 26.11
N ASP A 66 -25.40 -9.85 25.13
CA ASP A 66 -25.55 -10.74 23.97
C ASP A 66 -24.58 -10.40 22.82
N CYS A 67 -23.74 -9.38 23.01
CA CYS A 67 -22.66 -9.03 22.10
C CYS A 67 -21.49 -10.01 22.26
N HIS A 68 -21.34 -10.89 21.27
CA HIS A 68 -20.21 -11.83 21.14
C HIS A 68 -18.90 -11.12 20.80
N GLU A 69 -17.79 -11.76 21.14
CA GLU A 69 -16.42 -11.28 20.94
C GLU A 69 -16.12 -10.88 19.48
N GLN A 70 -16.44 -11.74 18.50
CA GLN A 70 -16.31 -11.42 17.07
C GLN A 70 -17.07 -10.15 16.66
N SER A 71 -18.24 -9.89 17.26
CA SER A 71 -19.02 -8.67 16.99
C SER A 71 -18.42 -7.41 17.65
N ALA A 72 -17.72 -7.56 18.76
CA ALA A 72 -16.93 -6.48 19.36
C ALA A 72 -15.70 -6.18 18.48
N PHE A 73 -14.98 -7.20 18.01
CA PHE A 73 -13.90 -7.05 17.04
C PHE A 73 -14.36 -6.39 15.73
N ALA A 74 -15.50 -6.79 15.16
CA ALA A 74 -16.07 -6.15 13.97
C ALA A 74 -16.47 -4.66 14.16
N SER A 75 -16.43 -4.16 15.40
CA SER A 75 -16.66 -2.75 15.74
C SER A 75 -15.37 -1.92 15.75
N GLN A 76 -14.18 -2.55 15.62
CA GLN A 76 -12.88 -1.86 15.45
C GLN A 76 -12.87 -0.92 14.25
N LYS A 77 -12.16 0.20 14.36
CA LYS A 77 -11.90 1.18 13.30
C LYS A 77 -13.18 1.80 12.68
N LYS A 78 -14.36 1.46 13.19
CA LYS A 78 -15.66 2.03 12.81
C LYS A 78 -15.89 3.36 13.53
N MET A 79 -16.65 4.26 12.89
CA MET A 79 -16.97 5.57 13.46
C MET A 79 -17.92 5.47 14.65
N VAL A 80 -17.73 6.35 15.64
CA VAL A 80 -18.65 6.51 16.78
C VAL A 80 -19.78 7.45 16.38
N ALA A 81 -20.94 6.89 16.03
CA ALA A 81 -22.05 7.60 15.43
C ALA A 81 -22.54 8.80 16.28
N ARG A 82 -22.93 9.88 15.59
CA ARG A 82 -23.43 11.15 16.14
C ARG A 82 -22.41 12.00 16.92
N ARG A 83 -21.12 11.64 16.91
CA ARG A 83 -20.03 12.55 17.30
C ARG A 83 -18.89 12.49 16.28
N GLY A 84 -18.11 13.58 16.23
CA GLY A 84 -16.79 13.60 15.64
C GLY A 84 -16.63 13.01 14.24
N SER A 85 -17.26 13.60 13.23
CA SER A 85 -16.75 13.52 11.85
C SER A 85 -16.64 14.93 11.25
N GLY A 86 -15.39 15.37 11.05
CA GLY A 86 -15.08 16.48 10.16
C GLY A 86 -14.86 15.96 8.73
N GLN A 87 -14.64 16.86 7.77
CA GLN A 87 -14.25 16.47 6.41
C GLN A 87 -12.88 15.76 6.34
N SER A 88 -12.08 15.89 7.39
CA SER A 88 -10.66 15.48 7.43
C SER A 88 -10.28 14.70 8.68
N TRP A 89 -11.26 14.32 9.52
CA TRP A 89 -11.01 13.56 10.75
C TRP A 89 -12.28 12.85 11.24
N ALA A 90 -12.09 11.74 11.95
CA ALA A 90 -13.17 10.96 12.56
C ALA A 90 -12.81 10.49 13.99
N LEU A 91 -13.83 10.30 14.83
CA LEU A 91 -13.77 9.54 16.08
C LEU A 91 -14.12 8.08 15.79
N THR A 92 -13.17 7.18 16.03
CA THR A 92 -13.28 5.73 15.89
C THR A 92 -13.20 5.04 17.25
N ALA A 93 -13.50 3.74 17.25
CA ALA A 93 -13.26 2.85 18.38
C ALA A 93 -12.19 1.83 17.99
N ASP A 94 -11.15 1.67 18.82
CA ASP A 94 -10.11 0.64 18.66
C ASP A 94 -10.19 -0.37 19.81
N THR A 95 -9.59 -1.55 19.70
CA THR A 95 -9.69 -2.59 20.74
C THR A 95 -8.67 -2.48 21.86
N GLN A 96 -9.08 -2.96 23.03
CA GLN A 96 -8.17 -3.52 24.04
C GLN A 96 -8.08 -5.06 23.94
N LYS A 97 -7.31 -5.67 24.85
CA LYS A 97 -7.31 -7.13 25.05
C LYS A 97 -8.66 -7.66 25.58
N ASP A 98 -9.45 -6.81 26.22
CA ASP A 98 -10.74 -7.19 26.82
C ASP A 98 -11.88 -7.06 25.80
N THR A 99 -12.57 -8.17 25.55
CA THR A 99 -13.57 -8.34 24.47
C THR A 99 -14.93 -7.67 24.75
N ASP A 100 -15.03 -6.92 25.86
CA ASP A 100 -16.14 -6.05 26.22
C ASP A 100 -15.79 -4.56 26.21
N VAL A 101 -14.54 -4.19 25.86
CA VAL A 101 -13.97 -2.84 25.95
C VAL A 101 -13.36 -2.40 24.62
N LEU A 102 -13.70 -1.19 24.17
CA LEU A 102 -13.02 -0.48 23.10
C LEU A 102 -12.44 0.84 23.62
N ASP A 103 -11.24 1.20 23.17
CA ASP A 103 -10.58 2.49 23.37
C ASP A 103 -11.17 3.54 22.43
N ALA A 104 -11.15 4.81 22.85
CA ALA A 104 -11.40 5.93 21.95
C ALA A 104 -10.16 6.27 21.12
N GLU A 105 -10.39 6.53 19.84
CA GLU A 105 -9.37 6.91 18.88
C GLU A 105 -9.88 8.08 18.02
N TYR A 106 -9.07 9.12 17.82
CA TYR A 106 -9.32 10.12 16.77
C TYR A 106 -8.34 9.91 15.63
N ILE A 107 -8.83 9.83 14.39
CA ILE A 107 -8.00 9.71 13.19
C ILE A 107 -8.16 10.97 12.34
N ILE A 108 -7.05 11.61 11.98
CA ILE A 108 -6.94 12.58 10.89
C ILE A 108 -6.74 11.79 9.59
N ASP A 109 -7.60 12.00 8.60
CA ASP A 109 -7.63 11.19 7.37
C ASP A 109 -6.52 11.59 6.40
N GLY A 110 -5.49 10.76 6.27
CA GLY A 110 -4.32 11.01 5.42
C GLY A 110 -4.60 10.94 3.92
N ARG A 111 -5.72 10.33 3.51
CA ARG A 111 -6.14 10.28 2.09
C ARG A 111 -6.63 11.66 1.64
N VAL A 112 -7.29 12.37 2.56
CA VAL A 112 -7.82 13.73 2.37
C VAL A 112 -6.77 14.79 2.71
N VAL A 113 -6.10 14.67 3.86
CA VAL A 113 -5.15 15.67 4.37
C VAL A 113 -3.79 15.52 3.71
N LYS A 114 -3.39 16.53 2.92
CA LYS A 114 -2.12 16.54 2.21
C LYS A 114 -1.02 17.23 3.02
N ILE A 115 0.20 16.71 2.95
CA ILE A 115 1.39 17.33 3.54
C ILE A 115 1.58 18.73 2.95
N GLY A 116 1.83 19.71 3.81
CA GLY A 116 2.17 21.09 3.43
C GLY A 116 0.97 22.00 3.18
N SER A 117 -0.27 21.50 3.30
CA SER A 117 -1.47 22.36 3.26
C SER A 117 -1.76 23.03 4.61
N GLY A 118 -1.18 22.51 5.71
CA GLY A 118 -1.47 22.95 7.06
C GLY A 118 -2.85 22.51 7.59
N ASP A 119 -3.59 21.68 6.83
CA ASP A 119 -4.91 21.20 7.23
C ASP A 119 -4.83 20.14 8.33
N ALA A 120 -3.71 19.42 8.45
CA ALA A 120 -3.47 18.48 9.55
C ALA A 120 -3.56 19.18 10.92
N GLY A 121 -2.91 20.35 11.06
CA GLY A 121 -3.01 21.18 12.26
C GLY A 121 -4.44 21.67 12.54
N LYS A 122 -5.19 22.06 11.50
CA LYS A 122 -6.59 22.51 11.63
C LYS A 122 -7.52 21.36 12.07
N ALA A 123 -7.33 20.16 11.50
CA ALA A 123 -8.05 18.95 11.88
C ALA A 123 -7.77 18.60 13.35
N ALA A 124 -6.51 18.66 13.78
CA ALA A 124 -6.11 18.46 15.18
C ALA A 124 -6.74 19.49 16.15
N ALA A 125 -6.84 20.77 15.74
CA ALA A 125 -7.54 21.80 16.51
C ALA A 125 -9.07 21.54 16.60
N ALA A 126 -9.67 21.05 15.52
CA ALA A 126 -11.08 20.67 15.49
C ALA A 126 -11.36 19.45 16.38
N ILE A 127 -10.48 18.45 16.39
CA ILE A 127 -10.54 17.31 17.33
C ILE A 127 -10.46 17.81 18.80
N ALA A 128 -9.52 18.70 19.11
CA ALA A 128 -9.40 19.26 20.46
C ALA A 128 -10.68 20.03 20.87
N THR A 129 -11.32 20.71 19.92
CA THR A 129 -12.60 21.42 20.13
C THR A 129 -13.77 20.45 20.35
N ASP A 130 -13.85 19.34 19.60
CA ASP A 130 -14.85 18.29 19.88
C ASP A 130 -14.63 17.73 21.28
N LEU A 131 -13.39 17.35 21.62
CA LEU A 131 -13.02 16.77 22.90
C LEU A 131 -13.35 17.68 24.10
N ALA A 132 -13.13 19.00 23.98
CA ALA A 132 -13.55 19.98 24.99
C ALA A 132 -15.09 20.04 25.16
N ALA A 133 -15.86 19.71 24.12
CA ALA A 133 -17.32 19.56 24.17
C ALA A 133 -17.78 18.17 24.72
N TRP A 134 -16.88 17.34 25.24
CA TRP A 134 -17.22 16.20 26.10
C TRP A 134 -17.38 16.70 27.54
N ASP A 135 -18.56 17.23 27.89
CA ASP A 135 -18.85 17.59 29.28
C ASP A 135 -18.95 16.32 30.16
N SER A 136 -17.94 16.09 31.01
CA SER A 136 -17.87 14.98 31.98
C SER A 136 -18.65 15.26 33.27
N SER A 137 -19.03 16.52 33.51
CA SER A 137 -19.58 17.01 34.77
C SER A 137 -21.08 16.69 34.90
N THR A 138 -21.82 16.71 33.79
CA THR A 138 -23.21 16.25 33.81
C THR A 138 -23.27 14.73 33.60
N LYS A 139 -23.90 14.03 34.57
CA LYS A 139 -24.23 12.59 34.43
C LYS A 139 -25.07 12.27 33.18
N LYS A 140 -25.61 13.28 32.51
CA LYS A 140 -26.33 13.19 31.22
C LYS A 140 -25.44 12.75 30.06
N ASN A 141 -24.12 12.96 30.13
CA ASN A 141 -23.20 12.62 29.03
C ASN A 141 -22.53 11.24 29.12
N ARG A 142 -22.93 10.41 30.10
CA ARG A 142 -22.79 8.94 29.97
C ARG A 142 -23.80 8.39 28.96
N ASN A 143 -23.81 8.99 27.77
CA ASN A 143 -24.70 8.63 26.70
C ASN A 143 -24.38 7.22 26.21
N SER A 144 -25.42 6.53 25.77
CA SER A 144 -25.25 5.30 24.99
C SER A 144 -24.96 5.70 23.54
N PHE A 145 -23.76 5.44 23.07
CA PHE A 145 -23.34 5.70 21.68
C PHE A 145 -23.67 4.50 20.80
N ASN A 146 -23.85 4.75 19.51
CA ASN A 146 -23.78 3.69 18.52
C ASN A 146 -22.37 3.75 17.90
N ILE A 147 -21.77 2.59 17.62
CA ILE A 147 -20.66 2.48 16.69
C ILE A 147 -21.25 2.03 15.35
N ASP A 148 -20.86 2.68 14.25
CA ASP A 148 -21.44 2.40 12.94
C ASP A 148 -21.17 0.96 12.51
N GLN A 149 -22.18 0.32 11.92
CA GLN A 149 -22.19 -1.11 11.53
C GLN A 149 -21.99 -2.12 12.69
N SER A 150 -21.84 -1.68 13.94
CA SER A 150 -21.72 -2.56 15.11
C SER A 150 -23.06 -3.24 15.46
N THR A 151 -23.06 -4.57 15.52
CA THR A 151 -24.16 -5.38 16.08
C THR A 151 -24.19 -5.33 17.62
N CYS A 152 -23.08 -4.94 18.25
CA CYS A 152 -22.92 -4.80 19.70
C CYS A 152 -23.53 -3.53 20.31
N ASN A 153 -24.22 -2.73 19.49
CA ASN A 153 -24.84 -1.49 19.93
C ASN A 153 -25.90 -1.73 21.03
N ARG A 154 -25.97 -0.89 22.07
CA ARG A 154 -25.24 0.37 22.28
C ARG A 154 -24.01 0.24 23.17
N TRP A 155 -23.05 1.13 22.97
CA TRP A 155 -21.84 1.26 23.77
C TRP A 155 -21.97 2.39 24.81
N THR A 156 -21.27 2.30 25.93
CA THR A 156 -21.31 3.29 27.01
C THR A 156 -19.92 3.70 27.44
N ILE A 157 -19.68 5.00 27.64
CA ILE A 157 -18.42 5.49 28.18
C ILE A 157 -18.35 5.14 29.67
N THR A 158 -17.37 4.32 30.06
CA THR A 158 -17.14 3.92 31.46
C THR A 158 -16.02 4.69 32.14
N THR A 159 -15.10 5.27 31.36
CA THR A 159 -13.99 6.10 31.86
C THR A 159 -13.83 7.34 30.96
N PRO A 160 -13.30 8.46 31.48
CA PRO A 160 -12.87 8.67 32.86
C PRO A 160 -14.04 8.70 33.86
N ASP A 161 -13.73 8.60 35.15
CA ASP A 161 -14.71 8.83 36.22
C ASP A 161 -15.32 10.24 36.10
N ALA A 162 -16.57 10.38 36.58
CA ALA A 162 -17.27 11.66 36.53
C ALA A 162 -16.52 12.74 37.32
N GLY A 163 -16.31 13.91 36.71
CA GLY A 163 -15.56 15.02 37.32
C GLY A 163 -14.04 15.01 37.06
N LYS A 164 -13.53 14.15 36.16
CA LYS A 164 -12.25 14.38 35.49
C LYS A 164 -12.48 15.11 34.17
N ASP A 165 -11.61 16.06 33.85
CA ASP A 165 -11.70 16.81 32.59
C ASP A 165 -11.08 16.01 31.44
N PHE A 166 -11.82 15.89 30.33
CA PHE A 166 -11.33 15.18 29.13
C PHE A 166 -10.11 15.86 28.50
N GLU A 167 -9.92 17.16 28.75
CA GLU A 167 -8.78 17.93 28.27
C GLU A 167 -7.43 17.45 28.86
N ASP A 168 -7.48 16.93 30.09
CA ASP A 168 -6.32 16.45 30.85
C ASP A 168 -5.90 15.02 30.49
N ILE A 169 -6.70 14.32 29.68
CA ILE A 169 -6.39 12.96 29.22
C ILE A 169 -5.16 12.99 28.31
N HIS A 170 -4.25 12.06 28.56
CA HIS A 170 -3.13 11.81 27.66
C HIS A 170 -3.55 10.87 26.52
N TRP A 171 -3.24 11.32 25.31
CA TRP A 171 -3.40 10.56 24.09
C TRP A 171 -2.02 10.18 23.55
N SER A 172 -1.91 8.98 23.00
CA SER A 172 -0.69 8.45 22.38
C SER A 172 -0.79 8.64 20.87
N PRO A 173 -0.05 9.58 20.27
CA PRO A 173 -0.13 9.80 18.83
C PRO A 173 0.68 8.78 18.03
N SER A 174 0.15 8.37 16.88
CA SER A 174 0.92 7.84 15.75
C SER A 174 0.70 8.68 14.50
N VAL A 175 1.66 8.66 13.57
CA VAL A 175 1.64 9.44 12.33
C VAL A 175 1.95 8.53 11.16
N THR A 176 1.08 8.46 10.16
CA THR A 176 1.32 7.73 8.91
C THR A 176 1.61 8.72 7.79
N ALA A 177 2.79 8.61 7.16
CA ALA A 177 3.22 9.50 6.08
C ALA A 177 4.23 8.80 5.14
N PRO A 178 4.31 9.22 3.86
CA PRO A 178 5.38 8.80 2.96
C PRO A 178 6.71 9.42 3.37
N LEU A 179 7.80 8.63 3.37
CA LEU A 179 9.16 9.16 3.54
C LEU A 179 10.18 8.41 2.64
N PRO A 180 11.19 9.12 2.13
CA PRO A 180 12.30 8.49 1.41
C PRO A 180 13.18 7.66 2.36
N LEU A 181 13.85 6.62 1.87
CA LEU A 181 14.64 5.72 2.73
C LEU A 181 15.85 6.41 3.37
N GLU A 182 16.38 7.47 2.76
CA GLU A 182 17.40 8.33 3.38
C GLU A 182 16.90 8.97 4.68
N ALA A 183 15.64 9.42 4.73
CA ALA A 183 15.02 9.96 5.93
C ALA A 183 14.84 8.88 7.01
N ILE A 184 14.50 7.65 6.60
CA ILE A 184 14.45 6.50 7.52
C ILE A 184 15.85 6.22 8.11
N SER A 185 16.91 6.22 7.29
CA SER A 185 18.29 6.07 7.76
C SER A 185 18.67 7.10 8.82
N ASP A 186 18.33 8.38 8.58
CA ASP A 186 18.57 9.47 9.52
C ASP A 186 17.73 9.35 10.80
N LEU A 187 16.46 8.93 10.72
CA LEU A 187 15.63 8.66 11.90
C LEU A 187 16.18 7.53 12.77
N PHE A 188 16.66 6.44 12.18
CA PHE A 188 17.36 5.38 12.92
C PHE A 188 18.65 5.93 13.57
N ALA A 189 19.45 6.70 12.82
CA ALA A 189 20.67 7.30 13.35
C ALA A 189 20.40 8.26 14.53
N LYS A 190 19.40 9.14 14.42
CA LYS A 190 18.93 10.04 15.50
C LYS A 190 18.48 9.27 16.73
N ASN A 191 17.68 8.21 16.56
CA ASN A 191 17.23 7.37 17.67
C ASN A 191 18.41 6.70 18.39
N THR A 192 19.32 6.05 17.64
CA THR A 192 20.54 5.43 18.19
C THR A 192 21.46 6.46 18.86
N ALA A 193 21.61 7.65 18.26
CA ALA A 193 22.38 8.77 18.81
C ALA A 193 21.63 9.51 19.94
N ASN A 194 20.48 9.00 20.38
CA ASN A 194 19.71 9.50 21.50
C ASN A 194 19.17 10.93 21.32
N GLN A 195 19.05 11.40 20.07
CA GLN A 195 18.60 12.74 19.68
C GLN A 195 17.08 12.83 19.62
N ALA A 196 16.52 13.97 20.04
CA ALA A 196 15.08 14.23 19.96
C ALA A 196 14.64 14.53 18.52
N HIS A 197 13.49 14.02 18.11
CA HIS A 197 12.88 14.29 16.81
C HIS A 197 11.36 14.19 16.91
N ALA A 198 10.61 14.94 16.10
CA ALA A 198 9.14 14.94 16.16
C ALA A 198 8.53 13.58 15.78
N LEU A 199 9.18 12.83 14.89
CA LEU A 199 8.78 11.49 14.44
C LEU A 199 9.49 10.35 15.22
N LEU A 200 9.99 10.63 16.43
CA LEU A 200 10.59 9.64 17.32
C LEU A 200 10.01 9.76 18.75
N PRO A 201 10.06 8.69 19.57
CA PRO A 201 9.61 8.74 20.96
C PRO A 201 10.31 9.80 21.82
N GLU A 202 9.59 10.36 22.80
CA GLU A 202 10.20 11.34 23.70
C GLU A 202 11.29 10.72 24.59
N VAL A 203 12.42 11.41 24.63
CA VAL A 203 13.56 11.10 25.48
C VAL A 203 13.36 11.71 26.88
N LYS A 204 12.56 11.05 27.75
CA LYS A 204 12.50 11.41 29.17
C LYS A 204 12.55 10.18 30.10
N GLY A 205 13.53 10.18 31.00
CA GLY A 205 13.71 9.16 32.04
C GLY A 205 14.47 7.90 31.60
N ARG A 206 15.05 7.19 32.58
CA ARG A 206 15.85 5.96 32.36
C ARG A 206 15.01 4.69 32.16
N GLY A 207 13.69 4.74 32.37
CA GLY A 207 12.81 3.56 32.36
C GLY A 207 12.37 3.14 30.94
N MET A 208 11.48 3.92 30.33
CA MET A 208 10.80 3.54 29.09
C MET A 208 11.73 3.41 27.87
N ARG A 209 12.81 4.21 27.85
CA ARG A 209 13.81 4.24 26.77
C ARG A 209 14.46 2.88 26.50
N CYS A 210 14.61 2.03 27.52
CA CYS A 210 15.36 0.78 27.45
C CYS A 210 14.72 -0.33 26.59
N HIS A 211 13.42 -0.22 26.28
CA HIS A 211 12.68 -1.29 25.60
C HIS A 211 12.61 -1.12 24.07
N VAL A 212 12.24 0.07 23.57
CA VAL A 212 12.12 0.34 22.12
C VAL A 212 13.46 0.68 21.46
N SER A 213 14.29 1.52 22.07
CA SER A 213 15.56 1.95 21.44
C SER A 213 16.57 0.82 21.24
N ARG A 214 16.43 -0.30 21.97
CA ARG A 214 17.33 -1.45 21.91
C ARG A 214 17.27 -2.20 20.58
N TRP A 215 16.13 -2.19 19.91
CA TRP A 215 15.89 -2.99 18.69
C TRP A 215 16.03 -2.19 17.41
N MET A 216 16.04 -0.86 17.51
CA MET A 216 16.27 0.05 16.39
C MET A 216 17.78 0.20 16.11
N ILE A 217 18.29 -0.62 15.21
CA ILE A 217 19.68 -0.65 14.78
C ILE A 217 19.87 0.30 13.59
N SER A 218 20.69 1.33 13.76
CA SER A 218 21.13 2.17 12.64
C SER A 218 22.26 1.46 11.89
N VAL A 219 21.96 0.90 10.73
CA VAL A 219 22.96 0.33 9.84
C VAL A 219 23.73 1.49 9.21
N THR A 220 25.03 1.57 9.50
CA THR A 220 25.95 2.57 8.94
C THR A 220 26.86 1.96 7.88
N LYS A 221 27.62 2.81 7.16
CA LYS A 221 28.62 2.33 6.19
C LYS A 221 29.66 1.39 6.80
N ASP A 222 29.91 1.49 8.11
CA ASP A 222 30.85 0.61 8.82
C ASP A 222 30.33 -0.84 8.96
N PHE A 223 29.02 -1.09 8.86
CA PHE A 223 28.48 -2.46 8.79
C PHE A 223 28.95 -3.19 7.51
N PHE A 224 29.36 -2.43 6.48
CA PHE A 224 29.85 -2.94 5.21
C PHE A 224 31.39 -2.95 5.12
N GLN A 225 32.12 -2.69 6.21
CA GLN A 225 33.59 -2.63 6.17
C GLN A 225 34.26 -3.98 5.86
N SER A 226 33.58 -5.09 6.16
CA SER A 226 33.98 -6.46 5.77
C SER A 226 33.66 -6.79 4.30
N SER A 227 33.11 -5.84 3.54
CA SER A 227 32.61 -6.00 2.17
C SER A 227 31.66 -7.21 1.97
N PRO A 228 30.58 -7.33 2.77
CA PRO A 228 29.65 -8.45 2.68
C PRO A 228 28.99 -8.50 1.29
N ASN A 229 28.86 -9.69 0.71
CA ASN A 229 28.49 -9.91 -0.70
C ASN A 229 29.30 -9.09 -1.73
N GLY A 230 30.51 -8.64 -1.39
CA GLY A 230 31.33 -7.76 -2.23
C GLY A 230 30.90 -6.29 -2.21
N ILE A 231 29.95 -5.90 -1.36
CA ILE A 231 29.45 -4.52 -1.26
C ILE A 231 30.43 -3.69 -0.42
N SER A 232 31.24 -2.84 -1.07
CA SER A 232 32.09 -1.87 -0.37
C SER A 232 31.24 -0.84 0.38
N SER A 233 31.67 -0.46 1.60
CA SER A 233 31.11 0.65 2.37
C SER A 233 31.02 1.98 1.61
N THR A 234 31.86 2.18 0.58
CA THR A 234 31.82 3.37 -0.28
C THR A 234 30.74 3.33 -1.37
N ALA A 235 30.26 2.14 -1.74
CA ALA A 235 29.20 1.94 -2.73
C ALA A 235 27.79 2.04 -2.13
N VAL A 236 27.67 2.04 -0.80
CA VAL A 236 26.40 2.11 -0.07
C VAL A 236 25.93 3.55 0.07
N ASN A 237 24.71 3.82 -0.40
CA ASN A 237 24.00 5.08 -0.25
C ASN A 237 22.96 5.02 0.88
N ASP A 238 22.34 6.15 1.19
CA ASP A 238 21.47 6.26 2.37
C ASP A 238 20.11 5.58 2.17
N ASP A 239 19.64 5.37 0.92
CA ASP A 239 18.49 4.47 0.63
C ASP A 239 18.79 3.04 1.15
N VAL A 240 19.97 2.50 0.84
CA VAL A 240 20.40 1.15 1.23
C VAL A 240 20.61 1.07 2.75
N LEU A 241 21.17 2.11 3.39
CA LEU A 241 21.30 2.17 4.85
C LEU A 241 19.93 2.21 5.55
N GLY A 242 18.97 2.95 5.01
CA GLY A 242 17.60 3.02 5.52
C GLY A 242 16.88 1.67 5.44
N PHE A 243 16.93 1.02 4.28
CA PHE A 243 16.36 -0.33 4.09
C PHE A 243 16.97 -1.35 5.05
N PHE A 244 18.30 -1.44 5.15
CA PHE A 244 18.92 -2.40 6.05
C PHE A 244 18.76 -2.05 7.52
N SER A 245 18.59 -0.77 7.89
CA SER A 245 18.22 -0.38 9.25
C SER A 245 16.86 -0.96 9.64
N LEU A 246 15.85 -0.90 8.75
CA LEU A 246 14.56 -1.57 8.96
C LEU A 246 14.73 -3.09 9.08
N VAL A 247 15.30 -3.74 8.06
CA VAL A 247 15.36 -5.22 7.98
C VAL A 247 16.19 -5.82 9.11
N VAL A 248 17.36 -5.26 9.44
CA VAL A 248 18.19 -5.74 10.55
C VAL A 248 17.51 -5.52 11.90
N SER A 249 16.78 -4.41 12.08
CA SER A 249 16.01 -4.15 13.30
C SER A 249 14.91 -5.19 13.49
N TYR A 250 14.04 -5.40 12.48
CA TYR A 250 12.97 -6.40 12.52
C TYR A 250 13.52 -7.83 12.68
N ALA A 251 14.58 -8.19 11.95
CA ALA A 251 15.25 -9.48 12.06
C ALA A 251 15.83 -9.73 13.47
N LYS A 252 16.45 -8.73 14.11
CA LYS A 252 16.96 -8.87 15.48
C LYS A 252 15.87 -8.81 16.55
N ALA A 253 14.79 -8.09 16.29
CA ALA A 253 13.62 -7.98 17.15
C ALA A 253 12.75 -9.23 17.15
N ALA A 254 12.81 -10.04 16.07
CA ALA A 254 12.19 -11.35 16.01
C ALA A 254 12.58 -12.20 17.22
N LYS A 255 11.56 -12.70 17.91
CA LYS A 255 11.61 -13.58 19.08
C LYS A 255 10.30 -14.34 19.12
N SER A 256 10.21 -15.35 19.99
CA SER A 256 8.90 -15.73 20.53
C SER A 256 8.32 -14.53 21.25
N PHE A 257 7.35 -13.89 20.61
CA PHE A 257 6.53 -12.87 21.24
C PHE A 257 5.59 -13.56 22.24
N ASN A 258 5.13 -12.84 23.25
CA ASN A 258 3.92 -13.30 23.95
C ASN A 258 2.77 -13.27 22.95
N VAL A 259 1.72 -14.07 23.19
CA VAL A 259 0.61 -14.24 22.25
C VAL A 259 -0.08 -12.92 21.83
N ASP A 260 0.08 -11.85 22.62
CA ASP A 260 -0.48 -10.51 22.37
C ASP A 260 0.54 -9.46 21.86
N GLU A 261 1.79 -9.81 21.54
CA GLU A 261 2.84 -8.83 21.15
C GLU A 261 3.16 -8.86 19.64
N SER A 262 2.67 -7.91 18.85
CA SER A 262 2.99 -7.78 17.41
C SER A 262 4.49 -7.56 17.14
N PRO A 263 5.03 -7.97 15.94
CA PRO A 263 6.37 -7.61 15.48
C PRO A 263 6.71 -6.12 15.58
N LYS A 264 5.69 -5.25 15.56
CA LYS A 264 5.85 -3.79 15.63
C LYS A 264 6.10 -3.25 17.05
N MET A 265 5.73 -3.98 18.11
CA MET A 265 5.91 -3.52 19.49
C MET A 265 7.34 -3.07 19.85
N PRO A 266 8.42 -3.75 19.41
CA PRO A 266 9.79 -3.33 19.69
C PRO A 266 10.33 -2.17 18.81
N ILE A 267 9.64 -1.75 17.73
CA ILE A 267 10.20 -0.83 16.71
C ILE A 267 9.19 0.29 16.40
N THR A 268 9.62 1.54 16.51
CA THR A 268 8.68 2.68 16.41
C THR A 268 8.52 3.28 15.01
N ILE A 269 9.24 2.72 14.02
CA ILE A 269 9.12 3.07 12.60
C ILE A 269 8.59 1.82 11.89
N ILE A 270 7.31 1.83 11.56
CA ILE A 270 6.59 0.70 10.99
C ILE A 270 6.43 0.94 9.49
N PRO A 271 6.94 0.08 8.61
CA PRO A 271 6.63 0.17 7.19
C PRO A 271 5.17 -0.22 6.97
N ARG A 272 4.38 0.71 6.41
CA ARG A 272 2.99 0.45 5.99
C ARG A 272 2.93 -0.07 4.56
N THR A 273 3.90 0.31 3.71
CA THR A 273 4.23 -0.39 2.45
C THR A 273 4.94 -1.71 2.75
N ASP A 274 4.66 -2.77 1.99
CA ASP A 274 5.29 -4.09 2.15
C ASP A 274 6.81 -4.09 1.90
N PHE A 275 7.54 -5.02 2.51
CA PHE A 275 9.01 -5.04 2.44
C PHE A 275 9.57 -5.38 1.05
N THR A 276 8.83 -6.11 0.22
CA THR A 276 9.22 -6.44 -1.16
C THR A 276 9.20 -5.19 -2.03
N THR A 277 8.14 -4.37 -1.91
CA THR A 277 8.02 -3.07 -2.58
C THR A 277 9.08 -2.07 -2.09
N ILE A 278 9.42 -2.09 -0.80
CA ILE A 278 10.54 -1.27 -0.30
C ILE A 278 11.88 -1.76 -0.87
N PHE A 279 12.13 -3.08 -0.89
CA PHE A 279 13.36 -3.68 -1.42
C PHE A 279 13.58 -3.37 -2.91
N ALA A 280 12.50 -3.26 -3.69
CA ALA A 280 12.55 -2.85 -5.10
C ALA A 280 13.38 -1.57 -5.33
N GLN A 281 13.36 -0.65 -4.36
CA GLN A 281 14.02 0.65 -4.46
C GLN A 281 15.55 0.58 -4.28
N VAL A 282 16.06 -0.48 -3.67
CA VAL A 282 17.49 -0.68 -3.36
C VAL A 282 18.12 -1.88 -4.08
N LYS A 283 17.32 -2.79 -4.65
CA LYS A 283 17.77 -4.06 -5.24
C LYS A 283 18.95 -3.91 -6.22
N GLY A 284 19.00 -2.83 -6.99
CA GLY A 284 20.08 -2.56 -7.96
C GLY A 284 21.48 -2.47 -7.36
N VAL A 285 21.61 -2.20 -6.05
CA VAL A 285 22.88 -2.10 -5.31
C VAL A 285 23.16 -3.35 -4.46
N VAL A 286 22.22 -4.31 -4.40
CA VAL A 286 22.27 -5.48 -3.50
C VAL A 286 22.48 -6.79 -4.28
N PRO A 287 23.74 -7.20 -4.52
CA PRO A 287 24.09 -8.50 -5.10
C PRO A 287 23.98 -9.66 -4.09
N GLY A 288 23.99 -10.89 -4.62
CA GLY A 288 24.03 -12.13 -3.83
C GLY A 288 22.71 -12.50 -3.17
N ASP A 289 22.78 -13.38 -2.15
CA ASP A 289 21.68 -13.74 -1.26
C ASP A 289 21.49 -12.64 -0.20
N LEU A 290 20.25 -12.18 -0.05
CA LEU A 290 19.85 -11.09 0.84
C LEU A 290 19.87 -11.52 2.31
N TYR A 291 19.52 -12.78 2.60
CA TYR A 291 19.54 -13.30 3.96
C TYR A 291 20.98 -13.45 4.46
N ASP A 292 21.89 -13.98 3.65
CA ASP A 292 23.31 -14.09 4.00
C ASP A 292 23.94 -12.71 4.24
N LEU A 293 23.58 -11.70 3.43
CA LEU A 293 23.96 -10.31 3.67
C LEU A 293 23.41 -9.78 5.00
N VAL A 294 22.10 -9.90 5.24
CA VAL A 294 21.48 -9.44 6.51
C VAL A 294 22.10 -10.17 7.72
N LYS A 295 22.45 -11.45 7.58
CA LYS A 295 23.11 -12.25 8.62
C LYS A 295 24.50 -11.73 8.96
N VAL A 296 25.27 -11.24 7.99
CA VAL A 296 26.55 -10.55 8.25
C VAL A 296 26.31 -9.16 8.86
N LEU A 297 25.36 -8.37 8.34
CA LEU A 297 25.02 -7.06 8.91
C LEU A 297 24.53 -7.18 10.38
N ALA A 298 23.80 -8.26 10.70
CA ALA A 298 23.38 -8.59 12.06
C ALA A 298 24.54 -8.94 13.01
N CYS A 299 25.76 -9.17 12.51
CA CYS A 299 26.94 -9.29 13.37
C CYS A 299 27.33 -8.00 14.06
N TYR A 300 26.83 -6.85 13.60
CA TYR A 300 27.19 -5.55 14.16
C TYR A 300 26.07 -4.98 15.05
N LYS A 301 26.47 -4.09 15.96
CA LYS A 301 25.58 -3.17 16.68
C LYS A 301 26.27 -1.84 16.91
N ASN A 302 25.46 -0.79 17.06
CA ASN A 302 25.95 0.54 17.37
C ASN A 302 26.49 0.61 18.80
N ASN A 303 27.56 1.37 18.99
CA ASN A 303 28.16 1.69 20.28
C ASN A 303 28.64 3.15 20.25
N GLY A 304 27.71 4.08 20.53
CA GLY A 304 27.89 5.50 20.22
C GLY A 304 28.04 5.69 18.71
N THR A 305 29.09 6.38 18.29
CA THR A 305 29.44 6.60 16.86
C THR A 305 30.12 5.40 16.20
N ASN A 306 30.54 4.39 16.97
CA ASN A 306 31.30 3.24 16.47
C ASN A 306 30.40 2.01 16.28
N VAL A 307 30.88 1.04 15.51
CA VAL A 307 30.27 -0.31 15.43
C VAL A 307 31.11 -1.32 16.19
N VAL A 308 30.45 -2.27 16.85
CA VAL A 308 31.11 -3.40 17.54
C VAL A 308 30.43 -4.71 17.17
N ILE A 309 31.12 -5.83 17.34
CA ILE A 309 30.52 -7.16 17.17
C ILE A 309 29.45 -7.38 18.24
N ASP A 310 28.27 -7.78 17.78
CA ASP A 310 27.19 -8.26 18.61
C ASP A 310 27.41 -9.74 18.94
N THR A 311 28.10 -9.98 20.06
CA THR A 311 28.50 -11.32 20.53
C THR A 311 27.33 -12.29 20.78
N ALA A 312 26.09 -11.81 20.78
CA ALA A 312 24.91 -12.65 20.81
C ALA A 312 24.61 -13.32 19.44
N TYR A 313 25.05 -12.72 18.34
CA TYR A 313 24.81 -13.20 16.97
C TYR A 313 26.07 -13.76 16.29
N CYS A 314 27.25 -13.19 16.58
CA CYS A 314 28.48 -13.48 15.85
C CYS A 314 29.74 -13.48 16.73
N SER A 315 30.83 -14.01 16.19
CA SER A 315 32.18 -13.95 16.75
C SER A 315 33.14 -13.29 15.75
N GLY A 316 34.46 -13.41 15.96
CA GLY A 316 35.48 -12.81 15.10
C GLY A 316 35.76 -11.34 15.45
N THR A 317 36.12 -10.55 14.45
CA THR A 317 36.48 -9.13 14.59
C THR A 317 35.57 -8.23 13.78
N VAL A 318 35.61 -6.93 14.02
CA VAL A 318 34.80 -5.94 13.29
C VAL A 318 35.12 -5.93 11.78
N GLN A 319 36.36 -6.23 11.39
CA GLN A 319 36.79 -6.32 9.99
C GLN A 319 36.55 -7.71 9.37
N ALA A 320 36.49 -8.76 10.19
CA ALA A 320 36.24 -10.14 9.78
C ALA A 320 35.22 -10.79 10.74
N PRO A 321 33.92 -10.46 10.60
CA PRO A 321 32.87 -11.03 11.42
C PRO A 321 32.64 -12.50 11.04
N VAL A 322 32.36 -13.35 12.03
CA VAL A 322 32.02 -14.76 11.83
C VAL A 322 30.58 -14.97 12.28
N THR A 323 29.68 -15.25 11.32
CA THR A 323 28.25 -15.40 11.58
C THR A 323 27.96 -16.62 12.45
N GLY A 324 27.26 -16.44 13.56
CA GLY A 324 26.75 -17.54 14.38
C GLY A 324 25.40 -18.08 13.89
N THR A 325 24.87 -19.05 14.64
CA THR A 325 23.59 -19.74 14.30
C THR A 325 22.36 -19.09 14.94
N LYS A 326 22.51 -17.98 15.69
CA LYS A 326 21.36 -17.36 16.36
C LYS A 326 20.34 -16.83 15.36
N MET A 327 20.80 -16.20 14.28
CA MET A 327 19.94 -15.63 13.25
C MET A 327 19.07 -16.70 12.56
N ASP A 328 19.66 -17.88 12.30
CA ASP A 328 18.97 -19.03 11.68
C ASP A 328 17.89 -19.66 12.57
N LYS A 329 17.84 -19.28 13.85
CA LYS A 329 16.87 -19.75 14.84
C LYS A 329 15.81 -18.70 15.18
N GLN A 330 15.90 -17.50 14.61
CA GLN A 330 14.89 -16.47 14.84
C GLN A 330 13.65 -16.72 13.99
N SER A 331 12.50 -16.67 14.64
CA SER A 331 11.20 -16.61 14.01
C SER A 331 10.34 -15.55 14.68
N PHE A 332 9.42 -14.98 13.91
CA PHE A 332 8.22 -14.37 14.44
C PHE A 332 7.26 -15.51 14.76
N THR A 333 6.67 -15.55 15.96
CA THR A 333 5.75 -16.63 16.37
C THR A 333 4.60 -16.03 17.16
N PHE A 334 3.39 -16.41 16.77
CA PHE A 334 2.10 -15.96 17.32
C PHE A 334 1.22 -17.16 17.57
N ASN A 335 0.37 -17.13 18.58
CA ASN A 335 -0.74 -18.07 18.67
C ASN A 335 -1.96 -17.33 18.13
N SER A 336 -2.55 -17.79 17.02
CA SER A 336 -3.85 -17.23 16.60
C SER A 336 -4.90 -17.60 17.66
N SER A 337 -5.80 -16.67 17.95
CA SER A 337 -6.91 -16.88 18.88
C SER A 337 -7.95 -17.87 18.34
N SER A 338 -8.03 -18.01 17.00
CA SER A 338 -8.93 -18.93 16.29
C SER A 338 -8.47 -20.39 16.34
N ASP A 339 -7.20 -20.68 15.99
CA ASP A 339 -6.82 -22.04 15.57
C ASP A 339 -6.12 -22.87 16.65
N CYS A 340 -5.77 -22.25 17.79
CA CYS A 340 -4.95 -22.85 18.85
C CYS A 340 -3.56 -23.37 18.38
N GLN A 341 -3.16 -23.12 17.14
CA GLN A 341 -1.86 -23.51 16.58
C GLN A 341 -0.94 -22.29 16.46
N PRO A 342 0.31 -22.36 16.97
CA PRO A 342 1.27 -21.28 16.79
C PRO A 342 1.64 -21.10 15.31
N GLN A 343 1.26 -19.97 14.72
CA GLN A 343 1.74 -19.52 13.43
C GLN A 343 3.18 -19.00 13.59
N SER A 344 4.09 -19.46 12.72
CA SER A 344 5.51 -19.11 12.85
C SER A 344 6.17 -18.88 11.49
N LEU A 345 6.86 -17.74 11.37
CA LEU A 345 7.63 -17.35 10.19
C LEU A 345 9.10 -17.22 10.59
N ARG A 346 9.96 -18.03 9.99
CA ARG A 346 11.41 -17.88 10.17
C ARG A 346 11.88 -16.62 9.47
N VAL A 347 12.81 -15.89 10.12
CA VAL A 347 13.40 -14.68 9.53
C VAL A 347 14.14 -14.99 8.22
N SER A 348 14.69 -16.20 8.08
CA SER A 348 15.28 -16.67 6.82
C SER A 348 14.30 -16.72 5.66
N ASP A 349 13.07 -17.14 5.94
CA ASP A 349 12.08 -17.47 4.91
C ASP A 349 11.36 -16.18 4.50
N TRP A 350 11.11 -15.29 5.47
CA TRP A 350 10.70 -13.90 5.24
C TRP A 350 11.67 -13.14 4.31
N ILE A 351 12.97 -13.08 4.66
CA ILE A 351 13.95 -12.29 3.89
C ILE A 351 14.19 -12.89 2.50
N ARG A 352 14.11 -14.22 2.36
CA ARG A 352 14.14 -14.88 1.04
C ARG A 352 12.87 -14.61 0.23
N GLY A 353 11.70 -14.50 0.85
CA GLY A 353 10.47 -14.06 0.21
C GLY A 353 10.59 -12.64 -0.37
N ILE A 354 11.14 -11.71 0.41
CA ILE A 354 11.47 -10.35 -0.06
C ILE A 354 12.37 -10.38 -1.31
N GLN A 355 13.42 -11.21 -1.29
CA GLN A 355 14.31 -11.38 -2.45
C GLN A 355 13.63 -12.09 -3.64
N GLY A 356 12.72 -13.02 -3.36
CA GLY A 356 11.94 -13.80 -4.32
C GLY A 356 10.75 -13.05 -4.93
N TRP A 357 10.53 -11.78 -4.55
CA TRP A 357 9.41 -10.95 -4.97
C TRP A 357 8.04 -11.47 -4.54
N THR A 358 7.96 -12.09 -3.35
CA THR A 358 6.68 -12.47 -2.74
C THR A 358 5.93 -11.21 -2.28
N VAL A 359 4.71 -11.03 -2.76
CA VAL A 359 3.82 -9.91 -2.42
C VAL A 359 2.42 -10.48 -2.09
N PRO A 360 1.83 -10.18 -0.92
CA PRO A 360 2.46 -9.55 0.23
C PRO A 360 3.67 -10.36 0.74
N ASP A 361 4.65 -9.69 1.36
CA ASP A 361 5.77 -10.41 1.98
C ASP A 361 5.30 -11.19 3.22
N GLY A 362 6.03 -12.24 3.61
CA GLY A 362 5.57 -13.15 4.67
C GLY A 362 5.30 -12.49 6.02
N LEU A 363 5.98 -11.38 6.38
CA LEU A 363 5.71 -10.68 7.63
C LEU A 363 4.42 -9.85 7.53
N THR A 364 4.14 -9.29 6.36
CA THR A 364 2.85 -8.65 6.06
C THR A 364 1.69 -9.65 6.15
N THR A 365 1.83 -10.84 5.56
CA THR A 365 0.84 -11.93 5.71
C THR A 365 0.62 -12.32 7.18
N LEU A 366 1.69 -12.32 7.98
CA LEU A 366 1.62 -12.74 9.38
C LEU A 366 1.02 -11.67 10.31
N ASP A 367 1.30 -10.38 10.07
CA ASP A 367 0.73 -9.26 10.86
C ASP A 367 -0.74 -8.96 10.45
N LYS A 368 -1.19 -9.42 9.27
CA LYS A 368 -2.63 -9.44 8.90
C LYS A 368 -3.46 -10.31 9.85
N LEU A 369 -2.90 -11.38 10.42
CA LEU A 369 -3.56 -12.18 11.47
C LEU A 369 -3.71 -11.45 12.81
N MET A 370 -3.25 -10.20 12.92
CA MET A 370 -3.33 -9.38 14.14
C MET A 370 -4.12 -8.10 13.91
N ASP A 371 -3.60 -7.19 13.10
CA ASP A 371 -4.24 -5.88 12.84
C ASP A 371 -3.79 -5.17 11.54
N SER A 372 -2.97 -5.83 10.72
CA SER A 372 -2.48 -5.34 9.42
C SER A 372 -1.70 -4.02 9.50
N SER A 373 -0.84 -3.84 10.51
CA SER A 373 0.00 -2.65 10.60
C SER A 373 1.28 -2.76 9.78
N VAL A 374 1.97 -3.90 9.80
CA VAL A 374 3.20 -4.11 9.02
C VAL A 374 2.81 -4.47 7.58
N GLY A 375 3.16 -3.59 6.64
CA GLY A 375 2.90 -3.79 5.20
C GLY A 375 1.42 -3.81 4.79
N GLY A 376 0.48 -3.46 5.68
CA GLY A 376 -0.96 -3.53 5.42
C GLY A 376 -1.52 -2.51 4.41
N LEU A 377 -0.68 -1.66 3.80
CA LEU A 377 -1.04 -0.89 2.60
C LEU A 377 -0.47 -1.53 1.31
N GLY A 378 0.06 -2.76 1.42
CA GLY A 378 0.62 -3.53 0.32
C GLY A 378 1.69 -2.76 -0.45
N THR A 379 1.55 -2.74 -1.78
CA THR A 379 2.49 -2.10 -2.70
C THR A 379 2.34 -0.57 -2.79
N ALA A 380 1.50 0.04 -1.95
CA ALA A 380 1.21 1.47 -2.03
C ALA A 380 2.47 2.34 -1.83
N LEU A 381 2.59 3.35 -2.69
CA LEU A 381 3.64 4.37 -2.67
C LEU A 381 3.00 5.73 -2.97
N GLU A 382 3.49 6.79 -2.32
CA GLU A 382 3.11 8.16 -2.63
C GLU A 382 4.31 8.98 -3.10
N LYS A 383 4.05 10.07 -3.81
CA LYS A 383 5.08 11.01 -4.27
C LYS A 383 5.56 11.86 -3.09
N LEU A 384 6.82 12.29 -3.12
CA LEU A 384 7.27 13.40 -2.26
C LEU A 384 6.45 14.67 -2.54
N HIS A 385 6.19 15.46 -1.50
CA HIS A 385 5.50 16.74 -1.57
C HIS A 385 6.17 17.71 -2.58
N GLY A 386 5.36 18.60 -3.16
CA GLY A 386 5.79 19.57 -4.16
C GLY A 386 5.73 19.01 -5.59
N THR A 387 6.66 19.42 -6.44
CA THR A 387 6.69 19.05 -7.87
C THR A 387 7.45 17.74 -8.15
N SER A 388 7.68 16.90 -7.15
CA SER A 388 8.45 15.67 -7.31
C SER A 388 7.60 14.53 -7.85
N THR A 389 8.15 13.75 -8.78
CA THR A 389 7.56 12.49 -9.24
C THR A 389 8.15 11.27 -8.52
N ARG A 390 9.02 11.47 -7.52
CA ARG A 390 9.66 10.38 -6.78
C ARG A 390 8.64 9.73 -5.84
N ALA A 391 8.20 8.53 -6.19
CA ALA A 391 7.43 7.65 -5.31
C ALA A 391 8.31 7.08 -4.18
N VAL A 392 7.79 7.05 -2.96
CA VAL A 392 8.45 6.57 -1.74
C VAL A 392 7.46 5.77 -0.87
N PRO A 393 7.95 4.89 0.03
CA PRO A 393 7.07 4.08 0.88
C PRO A 393 6.40 4.90 2.00
N LEU A 394 5.25 4.41 2.46
CA LEU A 394 4.53 4.91 3.61
C LEU A 394 5.03 4.24 4.90
N PHE A 395 5.17 5.05 5.95
CA PHE A 395 5.62 4.62 7.27
C PHE A 395 4.70 5.19 8.35
N GLU A 396 4.44 4.38 9.37
CA GLU A 396 3.78 4.80 10.60
C GLU A 396 4.81 4.97 11.73
N PHE A 397 4.80 6.14 12.35
CA PHE A 397 5.66 6.51 13.48
C PHE A 397 4.86 6.38 14.78
N ARG A 398 5.21 5.41 15.62
CA ARG A 398 4.50 5.10 16.89
C ARG A 398 5.25 5.54 18.13
N ASN A 399 4.57 5.47 19.28
CA ASN A 399 5.10 5.81 20.60
C ASN A 399 5.68 7.24 20.66
N LEU A 400 5.10 8.14 19.86
CA LEU A 400 5.44 9.56 19.86
C LEU A 400 5.04 10.19 21.20
N GLN A 401 5.49 11.41 21.46
CA GLN A 401 5.22 12.06 22.74
C GLN A 401 3.72 12.20 22.99
N ASN A 402 3.24 11.63 24.10
CA ASN A 402 1.85 11.76 24.53
C ASN A 402 1.43 13.24 24.58
N ALA A 403 0.26 13.53 24.03
CA ALA A 403 -0.30 14.87 23.92
C ALA A 403 -1.56 14.98 24.79
N LYS A 404 -1.76 16.15 25.40
CA LYS A 404 -3.09 16.57 25.86
C LYS A 404 -3.84 17.25 24.72
N SER A 405 -5.16 17.33 24.82
CA SER A 405 -6.03 17.99 23.84
C SER A 405 -5.49 19.35 23.34
N GLY A 406 -5.12 20.25 24.26
CA GLY A 406 -4.58 21.57 23.95
C GLY A 406 -3.21 21.58 23.23
N ASP A 407 -2.49 20.45 23.23
CA ASP A 407 -1.23 20.30 22.48
C ASP A 407 -1.46 19.81 21.03
N PHE A 408 -2.63 19.26 20.70
CA PHE A 408 -2.86 18.49 19.46
C PHE A 408 -2.46 19.25 18.19
N GLU A 409 -2.93 20.49 18.01
CA GLU A 409 -2.58 21.33 16.85
C GLU A 409 -1.07 21.57 16.75
N THR A 410 -0.41 21.91 17.87
CA THR A 410 1.03 22.18 17.91
C THR A 410 1.84 20.93 17.59
N ARG A 411 1.42 19.77 18.10
CA ARG A 411 2.06 18.47 17.85
C ARG A 411 1.96 18.09 16.38
N VAL A 412 0.76 18.15 15.80
CA VAL A 412 0.52 17.76 14.41
C VAL A 412 1.22 18.69 13.43
N LYS A 413 1.24 20.00 13.68
CA LYS A 413 2.08 20.93 12.91
C LYS A 413 3.56 20.55 12.99
N GLY A 414 4.07 20.14 14.15
CA GLY A 414 5.44 19.64 14.31
C GLY A 414 5.73 18.37 13.51
N TYR A 415 4.77 17.44 13.44
CA TYR A 415 4.88 16.22 12.62
C TYR A 415 4.88 16.55 11.12
N GLU A 416 3.92 17.36 10.65
CA GLU A 416 3.82 17.81 9.26
C GLU A 416 5.09 18.58 8.81
N GLN A 417 5.61 19.46 9.66
CA GLN A 417 6.86 20.18 9.40
C GLN A 417 8.07 19.24 9.29
N ALA A 418 8.17 18.21 10.15
CA ALA A 418 9.26 17.25 10.09
C ALA A 418 9.22 16.39 8.82
N VAL A 419 8.04 15.94 8.40
CA VAL A 419 7.85 15.22 7.12
C VAL A 419 8.20 16.13 5.94
N THR A 420 7.68 17.36 5.93
CA THR A 420 7.95 18.37 4.89
C THR A 420 9.44 18.70 4.79
N ALA A 421 10.17 18.76 5.92
CA ALA A 421 11.61 18.99 5.94
C ALA A 421 12.39 17.86 5.24
N TYR A 422 12.04 16.59 5.49
CA TYR A 422 12.65 15.47 4.78
C TYR A 422 12.29 15.45 3.29
N HIS A 423 11.03 15.76 2.94
CA HIS A 423 10.63 15.85 1.53
C HIS A 423 11.49 16.88 0.79
N ASN A 424 11.60 18.09 1.34
CA ASN A 424 12.43 19.18 0.81
C ASN A 424 13.92 18.81 0.71
N ALA A 425 14.47 18.11 1.72
CA ALA A 425 15.87 17.68 1.73
C ALA A 425 16.20 16.64 0.62
N HIS A 426 15.21 15.84 0.21
CA HIS A 426 15.42 14.70 -0.69
C HIS A 426 14.74 14.82 -2.08
N LEU A 427 14.14 15.97 -2.42
CA LEU A 427 13.46 16.23 -3.71
C LEU A 427 14.30 15.87 -4.93
N ASN A 428 15.60 16.22 -4.90
CA ASN A 428 16.49 16.23 -6.07
C ASN A 428 17.58 15.17 -6.03
N VAL A 429 17.53 14.21 -5.09
CA VAL A 429 18.56 13.16 -4.99
C VAL A 429 18.49 12.27 -6.25
N PRO A 430 19.51 12.26 -7.12
CA PRO A 430 19.44 11.50 -8.35
C PRO A 430 19.55 10.02 -8.02
N ARG A 431 18.46 9.26 -8.17
CA ARG A 431 18.58 7.80 -8.19
C ARG A 431 19.46 7.42 -9.38
N GLN A 432 20.50 6.63 -9.12
CA GLN A 432 21.10 5.81 -10.15
C GLN A 432 20.06 4.77 -10.56
N ILE A 433 19.12 5.18 -11.43
CA ILE A 433 18.29 4.26 -12.20
C ILE A 433 19.27 3.53 -13.11
N VAL A 434 19.79 2.41 -12.62
CA VAL A 434 20.52 1.46 -13.44
C VAL A 434 19.51 0.95 -14.47
N LYS A 435 19.47 1.61 -15.64
CA LYS A 435 18.80 1.07 -16.81
C LYS A 435 19.27 -0.38 -16.94
N ARG A 436 18.35 -1.33 -17.03
CA ARG A 436 18.68 -2.70 -17.42
C ARG A 436 19.37 -2.63 -18.78
N VAL A 437 20.70 -2.62 -18.78
CA VAL A 437 21.48 -2.88 -19.98
C VAL A 437 21.41 -4.38 -20.12
N ASP A 438 20.50 -4.86 -20.95
CA ASP A 438 20.44 -6.28 -21.29
C ASP A 438 21.82 -6.70 -21.77
N ALA A 439 22.48 -7.58 -21.00
CA ALA A 439 23.85 -8.02 -21.24
C ALA A 439 24.01 -8.79 -22.57
N LYS A 440 22.93 -8.94 -23.33
CA LYS A 440 22.82 -9.69 -24.59
C LYS A 440 23.32 -8.94 -25.84
N TYR A 441 23.66 -7.64 -25.74
CA TYR A 441 24.04 -6.80 -26.91
C TYR A 441 25.36 -6.01 -26.77
N SER A 442 26.25 -6.35 -25.83
CA SER A 442 27.49 -5.61 -25.56
C SER A 442 28.60 -5.72 -26.62
N TYR A 443 28.39 -6.46 -27.72
CA TYR A 443 29.39 -6.74 -28.76
C TYR A 443 29.30 -5.88 -30.03
N ILE A 444 28.37 -4.91 -30.13
CA ILE A 444 28.33 -3.97 -31.26
C ILE A 444 29.34 -2.84 -31.04
N LYS A 445 30.59 -3.04 -31.49
CA LYS A 445 31.55 -1.95 -31.68
C LYS A 445 31.04 -0.99 -32.76
N ARG A 446 30.50 0.16 -32.39
CA ARG A 446 30.30 1.26 -33.35
C ARG A 446 31.65 1.90 -33.66
N ALA A 447 32.04 1.85 -34.94
CA ALA A 447 33.16 2.61 -35.45
C ALA A 447 32.91 4.11 -35.25
N GLY A 448 33.98 4.86 -34.93
CA GLY A 448 33.88 6.27 -34.59
C GLY A 448 33.53 7.16 -35.79
N SER A 449 32.86 8.28 -35.50
CA SER A 449 32.81 9.43 -36.40
C SER A 449 33.31 10.67 -35.64
N ASN A 450 34.25 11.38 -36.26
CA ASN A 450 34.84 12.59 -35.70
C ASN A 450 33.87 13.77 -35.83
N ALA A 451 33.60 14.48 -34.73
CA ALA A 451 32.98 15.80 -34.76
C ALA A 451 33.74 16.75 -33.82
N LYS A 452 34.55 17.64 -34.40
CA LYS A 452 35.19 18.76 -33.70
C LYS A 452 34.25 19.97 -33.65
N ALA A 453 34.45 20.80 -32.62
CA ALA A 453 33.93 22.16 -32.46
C ALA A 453 32.39 22.27 -32.27
N CYS A 454 31.86 23.32 -31.62
CA CYS A 454 32.50 24.55 -31.16
C CYS A 454 31.91 25.02 -29.81
N ALA A 455 32.74 25.55 -28.91
CA ALA A 455 32.28 26.18 -27.68
C ALA A 455 31.91 27.66 -27.94
N ARG A 456 30.82 28.14 -27.34
CA ARG A 456 30.48 29.57 -27.28
C ARG A 456 29.92 29.93 -25.90
N LYS A 457 30.78 30.51 -25.05
CA LYS A 457 30.35 31.26 -23.87
C LYS A 457 29.71 32.58 -24.33
N THR A 458 28.65 33.02 -23.65
CA THR A 458 28.14 34.38 -23.77
C THR A 458 27.99 34.96 -22.37
N SER A 459 28.89 35.87 -22.00
CA SER A 459 28.75 36.69 -20.79
C SER A 459 27.86 37.89 -21.10
N ALA A 460 26.90 38.21 -20.22
CA ALA A 460 26.13 39.43 -20.29
C ALA A 460 26.71 40.46 -19.30
N THR A 461 27.19 41.58 -19.82
CA THR A 461 27.78 42.67 -19.04
C THR A 461 26.69 43.57 -18.48
N ILE A 462 26.76 43.86 -17.18
CA ILE A 462 25.93 44.89 -16.53
C ILE A 462 26.48 46.26 -16.94
N ASN A 463 25.63 47.18 -17.40
CA ASN A 463 25.95 48.60 -17.45
C ASN A 463 24.76 49.44 -16.99
N SER A 464 25.02 50.30 -16.01
CA SER A 464 24.05 51.25 -15.45
C SER A 464 24.32 52.64 -16.04
N ALA A 465 23.26 53.34 -16.44
CA ALA A 465 23.34 54.75 -16.83
C ALA A 465 22.15 55.51 -16.20
N ARG A 466 22.49 56.37 -15.23
CA ARG A 466 21.58 57.22 -14.47
C ARG A 466 21.37 58.54 -15.22
N VAL A 467 20.13 58.93 -15.48
CA VAL A 467 19.78 60.31 -15.86
C VAL A 467 18.70 60.81 -14.91
N THR A 468 18.94 61.97 -14.31
CA THR A 468 18.05 62.60 -13.33
C THR A 468 17.37 63.82 -13.95
N SER A 469 16.05 63.85 -13.93
CA SER A 469 15.26 65.06 -14.17
C SER A 469 14.03 65.04 -13.28
N THR A 470 13.88 66.07 -12.46
CA THR A 470 12.83 66.17 -11.43
C THR A 470 11.63 66.95 -11.98
N PRO A 471 10.43 66.35 -12.14
CA PRO A 471 9.22 67.09 -12.47
C PRO A 471 8.61 67.73 -11.21
N ALA A 472 7.88 68.82 -11.37
CA ALA A 472 7.11 69.45 -10.30
C ALA A 472 6.01 68.50 -9.79
N SER A 473 5.80 68.46 -8.46
CA SER A 473 4.84 67.55 -7.83
C SER A 473 3.39 68.02 -8.02
N THR A 474 2.65 67.33 -8.89
CA THR A 474 1.18 67.34 -8.90
C THR A 474 0.66 66.91 -7.53
N PRO A 475 -0.36 67.56 -6.93
CA PRO A 475 -0.94 67.11 -5.67
C PRO A 475 -1.51 65.69 -5.80
N ALA A 476 -1.24 64.84 -4.82
CA ALA A 476 -1.72 63.46 -4.81
C ALA A 476 -3.25 63.40 -4.66
N PRO A 477 -3.95 62.52 -5.41
CA PRO A 477 -5.40 62.40 -5.34
C PRO A 477 -5.86 61.90 -3.96
N SER A 478 -6.93 62.49 -3.40
CA SER A 478 -7.49 62.01 -2.14
C SER A 478 -8.46 60.86 -2.38
N CYS A 479 -8.06 59.65 -2.00
CA CYS A 479 -8.86 58.44 -2.13
C CYS A 479 -9.17 57.83 -0.76
N LYS A 480 -10.37 57.26 -0.60
CA LYS A 480 -10.80 56.53 0.60
C LYS A 480 -10.94 55.04 0.30
N LEU A 481 -10.48 54.19 1.21
CA LEU A 481 -10.68 52.75 1.14
C LEU A 481 -12.12 52.41 1.54
N GLN A 482 -12.93 51.94 0.59
CA GLN A 482 -14.18 51.25 0.86
C GLN A 482 -13.85 49.80 1.21
N LYS A 483 -14.25 49.35 2.41
CA LYS A 483 -14.08 47.96 2.82
C LYS A 483 -15.14 47.07 2.17
N ALA A 484 -14.88 45.77 2.14
CA ALA A 484 -15.91 44.78 1.83
C ALA A 484 -17.08 44.92 2.81
N ASP A 485 -18.29 44.86 2.27
CA ASP A 485 -19.56 44.96 3.00
C ASP A 485 -20.54 44.00 2.31
N PRO A 486 -20.64 42.74 2.80
CA PRO A 486 -21.46 41.72 2.18
C PRO A 486 -22.94 42.07 2.14
N ASP A 487 -23.45 42.74 3.18
CA ASP A 487 -24.86 43.10 3.32
C ASP A 487 -25.26 44.19 2.31
N SER A 488 -24.33 45.09 1.97
CA SER A 488 -24.46 46.06 0.87
C SER A 488 -24.08 45.51 -0.52
N GLY A 489 -23.77 44.21 -0.63
CA GLY A 489 -23.36 43.56 -1.89
C GLY A 489 -21.93 43.87 -2.36
N ILE A 490 -21.10 44.49 -1.52
CA ILE A 490 -19.71 44.84 -1.81
C ILE A 490 -18.81 43.63 -1.49
N LYS A 491 -18.55 42.81 -2.52
CA LYS A 491 -17.82 41.53 -2.41
C LYS A 491 -16.32 41.65 -2.06
N GLY A 492 -15.74 42.85 -2.12
CA GLY A 492 -14.30 43.06 -1.86
C GLY A 492 -13.96 44.55 -1.70
N PRO A 493 -12.83 44.88 -1.05
CA PRO A 493 -12.41 46.26 -0.85
C PRO A 493 -11.98 46.95 -2.16
N PHE A 494 -12.28 48.24 -2.28
CA PHE A 494 -11.91 49.08 -3.42
C PHE A 494 -11.65 50.52 -2.96
N CYS A 495 -11.02 51.33 -3.81
CA CYS A 495 -10.74 52.73 -3.54
C CYS A 495 -11.78 53.64 -4.19
N VAL A 496 -12.33 54.59 -3.42
CA VAL A 496 -13.17 55.67 -3.91
C VAL A 496 -12.31 56.92 -4.02
N CYS A 497 -12.04 57.37 -5.24
CA CYS A 497 -11.33 58.60 -5.54
C CYS A 497 -12.33 59.58 -6.19
N GLU A 498 -12.68 60.64 -5.47
CA GLU A 498 -13.72 61.61 -5.89
C GLU A 498 -15.06 60.91 -6.25
N SER A 499 -15.37 60.78 -7.55
CA SER A 499 -16.58 60.13 -8.07
C SER A 499 -16.31 58.84 -8.86
N SER A 500 -15.09 58.28 -8.78
CA SER A 500 -14.68 57.06 -9.49
C SER A 500 -14.17 55.99 -8.53
N THR A 501 -14.36 54.73 -8.91
CA THR A 501 -13.94 53.56 -8.12
C THR A 501 -12.78 52.84 -8.81
N PHE A 502 -11.76 52.49 -8.02
CA PHE A 502 -10.49 51.92 -8.50
C PHE A 502 -10.06 50.71 -7.65
N PRO A 503 -9.30 49.75 -8.21
CA PRO A 503 -8.83 48.58 -7.48
C PRO A 503 -7.70 48.93 -6.50
N ILE A 504 -7.74 48.38 -5.28
CA ILE A 504 -6.74 48.63 -4.23
C ILE A 504 -5.31 48.32 -4.68
N LEU A 505 -4.35 49.06 -4.11
CA LEU A 505 -2.94 48.74 -4.23
C LEU A 505 -2.57 47.71 -3.15
N SER A 506 -2.22 46.50 -3.57
CA SER A 506 -1.70 45.41 -2.73
C SER A 506 -0.64 44.62 -3.49
N SER A 507 0.38 44.12 -2.78
CA SER A 507 1.37 43.18 -3.33
C SER A 507 0.80 41.77 -3.58
N ASN A 508 -0.36 41.45 -2.98
CA ASN A 508 -1.07 40.20 -3.21
C ASN A 508 -2.59 40.45 -3.18
N LEU A 509 -3.26 40.36 -4.34
CA LEU A 509 -4.70 40.61 -4.45
C LEU A 509 -5.56 39.52 -3.79
N ALA A 510 -5.05 38.30 -3.63
CA ALA A 510 -5.84 37.17 -3.12
C ALA A 510 -6.09 37.21 -1.60
N THR A 511 -5.31 38.00 -0.85
CA THR A 511 -5.33 38.03 0.63
C THR A 511 -5.52 39.44 1.19
N ALA A 512 -5.96 40.40 0.36
CA ALA A 512 -5.99 41.82 0.70
C ALA A 512 -7.21 42.23 1.55
N THR A 513 -7.33 41.66 2.75
CA THR A 513 -8.32 42.03 3.79
C THR A 513 -7.69 42.70 5.02
N GLY A 514 -6.35 42.81 5.04
CA GLY A 514 -5.56 43.35 6.15
C GLY A 514 -5.06 44.80 5.97
N PRO A 515 -4.13 45.27 6.84
CA PRO A 515 -3.64 46.65 6.86
C PRO A 515 -2.81 47.05 5.62
N ASP A 516 -2.41 46.10 4.79
CA ASP A 516 -1.60 46.34 3.58
C ASP A 516 -2.43 46.86 2.38
N ALA A 517 -3.76 46.89 2.48
CA ALA A 517 -4.65 47.42 1.45
C ALA A 517 -4.60 48.96 1.41
N SER A 518 -3.94 49.52 0.39
CA SER A 518 -3.72 50.96 0.26
C SER A 518 -4.50 51.59 -0.92
N CYS A 519 -4.94 52.84 -0.71
CA CYS A 519 -5.50 53.73 -1.74
C CYS A 519 -4.59 54.93 -2.03
N ALA A 520 -3.31 54.88 -1.62
CA ALA A 520 -2.35 55.95 -1.82
C ALA A 520 -1.75 55.92 -3.25
N TYR A 521 -2.57 56.19 -4.26
CA TYR A 521 -2.08 56.32 -5.64
C TYR A 521 -1.20 57.57 -5.79
N SER A 522 0.00 57.40 -6.34
CA SER A 522 0.86 58.53 -6.73
C SER A 522 0.37 59.27 -7.98
N THR A 523 -0.43 58.60 -8.82
CA THR A 523 -1.12 59.15 -10.00
C THR A 523 -2.45 58.43 -10.19
N MET A 524 -3.52 59.15 -10.57
CA MET A 524 -4.83 58.56 -10.91
C MET A 524 -4.70 57.44 -11.95
N PRO A 525 -5.29 56.25 -11.74
CA PRO A 525 -5.35 55.22 -12.76
C PRO A 525 -6.17 55.70 -13.98
N GLY A 526 -5.77 55.28 -15.19
CA GLY A 526 -6.47 55.64 -16.42
C GLY A 526 -7.94 55.22 -16.40
N SER A 527 -8.80 56.00 -17.06
CA SER A 527 -10.27 55.98 -16.97
C SER A 527 -10.97 54.75 -17.58
N THR A 528 -10.29 53.61 -17.71
CA THR A 528 -10.78 52.36 -18.30
C THR A 528 -11.09 51.26 -17.27
N ALA A 529 -10.86 51.50 -15.98
CA ALA A 529 -11.05 50.50 -14.91
C ALA A 529 -12.26 50.79 -13.99
N VAL A 530 -13.47 50.91 -14.56
CA VAL A 530 -14.70 51.03 -13.76
C VAL A 530 -15.11 49.65 -13.23
N VAL A 531 -15.14 49.49 -11.91
CA VAL A 531 -15.61 48.25 -11.26
C VAL A 531 -17.12 48.13 -11.45
N LYS A 532 -17.55 47.20 -12.31
CA LYS A 532 -18.96 46.98 -12.63
C LYS A 532 -19.67 46.25 -11.47
N ILE A 533 -20.57 46.95 -10.77
CA ILE A 533 -21.35 46.37 -9.67
C ILE A 533 -22.43 45.45 -10.27
N THR A 534 -22.20 44.14 -10.20
CA THR A 534 -23.12 43.14 -10.74
C THR A 534 -24.16 42.72 -9.70
N THR A 535 -25.33 43.36 -9.71
CA THR A 535 -26.52 42.87 -9.00
C THR A 535 -26.86 41.48 -9.54
N THR A 536 -26.64 40.45 -8.72
CA THR A 536 -26.74 39.06 -9.16
C THR A 536 -28.18 38.58 -9.01
N SER A 537 -28.90 38.39 -10.13
CA SER A 537 -30.11 37.58 -10.12
C SER A 537 -29.73 36.18 -9.68
N LEU A 538 -30.40 35.62 -8.68
CA LEU A 538 -30.31 34.19 -8.39
C LEU A 538 -30.75 33.42 -9.65
N GLY A 539 -29.98 32.38 -9.99
CA GLY A 539 -30.21 31.60 -11.21
C GLY A 539 -31.46 30.72 -11.11
N PRO A 540 -31.93 30.16 -12.24
CA PRO A 540 -32.95 29.11 -12.21
C PRO A 540 -32.44 27.88 -11.43
N ALA A 541 -33.36 27.08 -10.89
CA ALA A 541 -33.01 25.84 -10.23
C ALA A 541 -32.29 24.87 -11.20
N THR A 542 -31.27 24.19 -10.69
CA THR A 542 -30.44 23.24 -11.43
C THR A 542 -30.72 21.81 -10.99
N THR A 543 -31.17 20.98 -11.92
CA THR A 543 -31.39 19.54 -11.69
C THR A 543 -30.09 18.76 -11.90
N ASN A 544 -29.55 18.18 -10.84
CA ASN A 544 -28.43 17.24 -10.90
C ASN A 544 -28.95 15.80 -10.79
N ILE A 545 -29.29 15.22 -11.95
CA ILE A 545 -29.83 13.86 -12.04
C ILE A 545 -28.83 12.79 -11.55
N ALA A 546 -27.52 13.05 -11.63
CA ALA A 546 -26.48 12.07 -11.27
C ALA A 546 -26.39 11.79 -9.75
N ILE A 547 -26.87 12.73 -8.91
CA ILE A 547 -27.04 12.54 -7.46
C ILE A 547 -28.51 12.59 -7.05
N CYS A 548 -29.43 12.52 -8.02
CA CYS A 548 -30.87 12.58 -7.81
C CYS A 548 -31.35 13.81 -7.03
N GLN A 549 -30.86 15.02 -7.34
CA GLN A 549 -31.26 16.25 -6.65
C GLN A 549 -31.69 17.38 -7.60
N VAL A 550 -32.60 18.23 -7.12
CA VAL A 550 -32.93 19.53 -7.71
C VAL A 550 -32.48 20.62 -6.74
N CYS A 551 -31.49 21.40 -7.13
CA CYS A 551 -30.90 22.47 -6.31
C CYS A 551 -31.47 23.83 -6.73
N THR A 552 -32.10 24.55 -5.80
CA THR A 552 -32.64 25.89 -6.02
C THR A 552 -31.78 26.92 -5.29
N PRO A 553 -31.16 27.90 -5.97
CA PRO A 553 -30.37 28.94 -5.31
C PRO A 553 -31.21 29.75 -4.32
N GLN A 554 -30.82 29.72 -3.05
CA GLN A 554 -31.39 30.52 -1.96
C GLN A 554 -30.53 31.77 -1.67
N GLY A 555 -29.26 31.76 -2.08
CA GLY A 555 -28.32 32.85 -1.89
C GLY A 555 -27.05 32.67 -2.72
N VAL A 556 -26.13 33.62 -2.63
CA VAL A 556 -24.81 33.49 -3.27
C VAL A 556 -24.05 32.35 -2.58
N ASN A 557 -23.76 31.28 -3.31
CA ASN A 557 -23.16 30.03 -2.81
C ASN A 557 -24.03 29.29 -1.75
N GLN A 558 -25.35 29.48 -1.79
CA GLN A 558 -26.30 28.71 -0.96
C GLN A 558 -27.41 28.14 -1.84
N ASP A 559 -27.38 26.82 -2.05
CA ASP A 559 -28.40 26.09 -2.77
C ASP A 559 -29.22 25.23 -1.79
N SER A 560 -30.54 25.23 -1.96
CA SER A 560 -31.44 24.27 -1.30
C SER A 560 -31.72 23.12 -2.27
N CYS A 561 -31.13 21.96 -1.99
CA CYS A 561 -31.28 20.76 -2.81
C CYS A 561 -32.34 19.81 -2.23
N THR A 562 -33.29 19.38 -3.06
CA THR A 562 -34.28 18.35 -2.72
C THR A 562 -34.08 17.10 -3.55
N THR A 563 -34.17 15.93 -2.93
CA THR A 563 -34.01 14.64 -3.61
C THR A 563 -35.21 14.35 -4.52
N ILE A 564 -34.94 13.90 -5.75
CA ILE A 564 -35.94 13.48 -6.73
C ILE A 564 -36.52 12.12 -6.29
N PRO A 565 -37.84 12.03 -6.00
CA PRO A 565 -38.45 10.75 -5.63
C PRO A 565 -38.29 9.70 -6.73
N ASN A 566 -38.03 8.45 -6.33
CA ASN A 566 -37.79 7.31 -7.23
C ASN A 566 -36.56 7.41 -8.15
N CYS A 567 -35.67 8.37 -7.91
CA CYS A 567 -34.34 8.40 -8.51
C CYS A 567 -33.35 7.77 -7.52
N ALA A 568 -32.66 6.71 -7.95
CA ALA A 568 -31.51 6.16 -7.26
C ALA A 568 -30.24 6.57 -8.02
N PRO A 569 -29.18 7.07 -7.37
CA PRO A 569 -27.93 7.38 -8.05
C PRO A 569 -27.37 6.11 -8.71
N GLU A 570 -27.32 6.07 -10.04
CA GLU A 570 -26.78 4.93 -10.76
C GLU A 570 -25.28 4.82 -10.48
N LYS A 571 -24.91 3.78 -9.75
CA LYS A 571 -23.53 3.48 -9.41
C LYS A 571 -22.81 2.91 -10.63
N ALA A 572 -21.55 3.28 -10.81
CA ALA A 572 -20.70 2.54 -11.73
C ALA A 572 -20.55 1.10 -11.23
N ALA A 573 -20.22 0.17 -12.13
CA ALA A 573 -20.05 -1.24 -11.78
C ALA A 573 -18.90 -1.87 -12.55
N VAL A 574 -18.31 -2.91 -11.97
CA VAL A 574 -17.33 -3.76 -12.64
C VAL A 574 -17.77 -5.20 -12.50
N THR A 575 -17.59 -5.98 -13.57
CA THR A 575 -17.73 -7.44 -13.54
C THR A 575 -16.48 -8.08 -14.11
N VAL A 576 -15.98 -9.11 -13.44
CA VAL A 576 -14.94 -10.00 -13.95
C VAL A 576 -15.54 -11.38 -14.18
N GLN A 577 -15.24 -11.95 -15.34
CA GLN A 577 -15.68 -13.26 -15.79
C GLN A 577 -14.44 -14.12 -16.02
N ALA A 578 -14.48 -15.36 -15.54
CA ALA A 578 -13.44 -16.34 -15.78
C ALA A 578 -13.98 -17.47 -16.66
N GLY A 579 -13.16 -17.87 -17.64
CA GLY A 579 -13.34 -19.09 -18.41
C GLY A 579 -13.12 -20.32 -17.54
N THR A 580 -13.81 -21.40 -17.87
CA THR A 580 -13.85 -22.63 -17.08
C THR A 580 -13.27 -23.82 -17.81
N LYS A 581 -12.77 -23.63 -19.04
CA LYS A 581 -11.99 -24.67 -19.70
C LYS A 581 -10.55 -24.62 -19.18
N PRO A 582 -9.99 -25.74 -18.72
CA PRO A 582 -8.60 -25.80 -18.31
C PRO A 582 -7.64 -25.51 -19.45
N VAL A 583 -6.75 -24.56 -19.24
CA VAL A 583 -5.58 -24.29 -20.08
C VAL A 583 -4.34 -24.54 -19.25
N HIS A 584 -3.46 -25.43 -19.72
CA HIS A 584 -2.18 -25.64 -19.05
C HIS A 584 -1.37 -24.35 -19.03
N VAL A 585 -0.84 -24.00 -17.85
CA VAL A 585 0.18 -22.97 -17.68
C VAL A 585 1.54 -23.57 -17.32
N GLY A 586 1.61 -24.91 -17.23
CA GLY A 586 2.83 -25.63 -16.90
C GLY A 586 3.33 -25.23 -15.52
N THR A 587 4.60 -24.82 -15.44
CA THR A 587 5.21 -24.25 -14.23
C THR A 587 5.05 -22.73 -14.09
N LEU A 588 4.30 -22.05 -14.97
CA LEU A 588 4.02 -20.62 -14.81
C LEU A 588 2.86 -20.44 -13.83
N THR A 589 3.18 -20.01 -12.61
CA THR A 589 2.22 -19.80 -11.52
C THR A 589 2.50 -18.49 -10.79
N GLY A 590 1.57 -18.02 -9.95
CA GLY A 590 1.75 -16.83 -9.11
C GLY A 590 2.20 -15.61 -9.91
N THR A 591 3.17 -14.86 -9.37
CA THR A 591 3.75 -13.66 -9.98
C THR A 591 4.34 -13.91 -11.37
N ALA A 592 4.83 -15.11 -11.67
CA ALA A 592 5.39 -15.44 -12.98
C ALA A 592 4.30 -15.52 -14.06
N LEU A 593 3.16 -16.14 -13.74
CA LEU A 593 2.00 -16.15 -14.64
C LEU A 593 1.41 -14.74 -14.78
N TYR A 594 1.18 -14.04 -13.68
CA TYR A 594 0.66 -12.67 -13.67
C TYR A 594 1.49 -11.72 -14.54
N SER A 595 2.82 -11.69 -14.33
CA SER A 595 3.72 -10.81 -15.06
C SER A 595 3.77 -11.15 -16.55
N THR A 596 3.63 -12.44 -16.87
CA THR A 596 3.58 -12.92 -18.26
C THR A 596 2.30 -12.48 -18.95
N VAL A 597 1.14 -12.67 -18.30
CA VAL A 597 -0.17 -12.30 -18.87
C VAL A 597 -0.34 -10.78 -18.98
N SER A 598 0.01 -10.03 -17.93
CA SER A 598 -0.04 -8.56 -17.97
C SER A 598 0.89 -7.98 -19.05
N SER A 599 2.16 -8.40 -19.12
CA SER A 599 3.10 -7.92 -20.16
C SER A 599 2.64 -8.27 -21.59
N ALA A 600 2.03 -9.45 -21.79
CA ALA A 600 1.49 -9.86 -23.07
C ALA A 600 0.30 -8.97 -23.48
N LEU A 601 -0.68 -8.82 -22.60
CA LEU A 601 -1.84 -7.95 -22.82
C LEU A 601 -1.42 -6.48 -22.98
N GLU A 602 -0.42 -6.00 -22.24
CA GLU A 602 0.13 -4.66 -22.41
C GLU A 602 0.67 -4.42 -23.82
N SER A 603 1.29 -5.42 -24.44
CA SER A 603 1.81 -5.33 -25.80
C SER A 603 0.71 -5.39 -26.87
N LEU A 604 -0.40 -6.08 -26.59
CA LEU A 604 -1.57 -6.18 -27.47
C LEU A 604 -2.48 -4.93 -27.37
N CYS A 605 -2.52 -4.29 -26.21
CA CYS A 605 -3.45 -3.20 -25.88
C CYS A 605 -2.73 -1.85 -25.79
N PRO A 606 -2.74 -1.00 -26.84
CA PRO A 606 -2.04 0.28 -26.80
C PRO A 606 -2.63 1.22 -25.74
N THR A 607 -1.82 2.17 -25.26
CA THR A 607 -2.30 3.25 -24.39
C THR A 607 -3.18 4.23 -25.17
N VAL A 608 -4.11 4.88 -24.48
CA VAL A 608 -5.07 5.79 -25.13
C VAL A 608 -4.36 7.06 -25.58
N SER A 609 -4.43 7.34 -26.89
CA SER A 609 -3.82 8.51 -27.53
C SER A 609 -4.83 9.58 -27.97
N GLN A 610 -6.13 9.29 -27.89
CA GLN A 610 -7.22 10.17 -28.31
C GLN A 610 -8.49 9.89 -27.51
N THR A 611 -9.35 10.90 -27.35
CA THR A 611 -10.63 10.80 -26.61
C THR A 611 -11.87 10.81 -27.52
N THR A 612 -11.69 11.01 -28.83
CA THR A 612 -12.79 11.14 -29.82
C THR A 612 -13.36 9.81 -30.31
N SER A 613 -12.64 8.71 -30.10
CA SER A 613 -13.08 7.36 -30.45
C SER A 613 -12.41 6.35 -29.52
N MET A 614 -13.09 5.25 -29.24
CA MET A 614 -12.55 4.21 -28.37
C MET A 614 -11.26 3.60 -28.95
N THR A 615 -10.30 3.34 -28.07
CA THR A 615 -9.11 2.55 -28.37
C THR A 615 -9.43 1.07 -28.22
N LYS A 616 -8.74 0.22 -28.99
CA LYS A 616 -8.86 -1.24 -28.96
C LYS A 616 -7.48 -1.86 -28.91
N CYS A 617 -7.38 -3.05 -28.31
CA CYS A 617 -6.25 -3.95 -28.49
C CYS A 617 -6.23 -4.52 -29.92
N SER A 618 -5.10 -5.13 -30.30
CA SER A 618 -5.04 -5.97 -31.48
C SER A 618 -5.84 -7.26 -31.25
N GLU A 619 -6.96 -7.39 -31.96
CA GLU A 619 -7.85 -8.56 -31.90
C GLU A 619 -7.35 -9.74 -32.76
N THR A 620 -6.27 -9.54 -33.54
CA THR A 620 -5.68 -10.54 -34.45
C THR A 620 -4.29 -11.03 -34.05
N ASP A 621 -3.56 -10.26 -33.24
CA ASP A 621 -2.20 -10.63 -32.84
C ASP A 621 -2.19 -11.59 -31.64
N THR A 622 -1.17 -12.45 -31.61
CA THR A 622 -0.94 -13.43 -30.54
C THR A 622 0.43 -13.20 -29.92
N VAL A 623 0.49 -13.14 -28.59
CA VAL A 623 1.75 -13.23 -27.86
C VAL A 623 1.96 -14.68 -27.43
N SER A 624 2.98 -15.32 -27.99
CA SER A 624 3.35 -16.70 -27.65
C SER A 624 4.49 -16.75 -26.64
N ILE A 625 4.31 -17.53 -25.58
CA ILE A 625 5.33 -17.83 -24.58
C ILE A 625 5.73 -19.30 -24.74
N GLU A 626 6.86 -19.52 -25.41
CA GLU A 626 7.42 -20.84 -25.66
C GLU A 626 8.14 -21.42 -24.44
N LYS A 627 8.42 -22.73 -24.50
CA LYS A 627 9.33 -23.46 -23.58
C LYS A 627 8.82 -23.52 -22.15
N ILE A 628 7.51 -23.59 -22.00
CA ILE A 628 6.85 -23.84 -20.73
C ILE A 628 6.92 -25.34 -20.43
N PRO A 629 7.61 -25.79 -19.36
CA PRO A 629 7.69 -27.21 -19.03
C PRO A 629 6.30 -27.76 -18.66
N TYR A 630 5.94 -28.89 -19.25
CA TYR A 630 4.75 -29.66 -18.92
C TYR A 630 5.03 -31.17 -19.05
N VAL A 631 4.10 -32.01 -18.61
CA VAL A 631 4.23 -33.47 -18.75
C VAL A 631 3.22 -34.01 -19.76
N ASP A 632 3.71 -34.73 -20.77
CA ASP A 632 2.92 -35.45 -21.77
C ASP A 632 3.33 -36.94 -21.70
N GLN A 633 2.39 -37.84 -21.46
CA GLN A 633 2.62 -39.30 -21.40
C GLN A 633 3.86 -39.72 -20.57
N ASP A 634 3.93 -39.25 -19.31
CA ASP A 634 5.09 -39.44 -18.40
C ASP A 634 6.43 -38.86 -18.88
N THR A 635 6.46 -38.02 -19.93
CA THR A 635 7.68 -37.35 -20.42
C THR A 635 7.63 -35.84 -20.18
N LEU A 636 8.76 -35.24 -19.81
CA LEU A 636 8.87 -33.79 -19.62
C LEU A 636 9.08 -33.10 -20.98
N GLU A 637 8.03 -32.45 -21.45
CA GLU A 637 8.00 -31.74 -22.73
C GLU A 637 7.90 -30.23 -22.52
N HIS A 638 8.01 -29.48 -23.62
CA HIS A 638 8.03 -28.03 -23.62
C HIS A 638 6.93 -27.49 -24.53
N GLY A 639 5.90 -26.89 -23.95
CA GLY A 639 4.76 -26.34 -24.67
C GLY A 639 4.82 -24.83 -24.83
N LYS A 640 3.72 -24.28 -25.35
CA LYS A 640 3.56 -22.88 -25.70
C LYS A 640 2.21 -22.36 -25.19
N LEU A 641 2.24 -21.25 -24.45
CA LEU A 641 1.06 -20.50 -24.01
C LEU A 641 0.86 -19.32 -24.96
N ASP A 642 -0.27 -19.30 -25.65
CA ASP A 642 -0.71 -18.22 -26.51
C ASP A 642 -1.69 -17.32 -25.77
N ILE A 643 -1.45 -16.02 -25.82
CA ILE A 643 -2.30 -14.98 -25.22
C ILE A 643 -2.82 -14.10 -26.35
N THR A 644 -4.15 -13.94 -26.40
CA THR A 644 -4.86 -13.13 -27.41
C THR A 644 -5.93 -12.28 -26.75
N VAL A 645 -6.33 -11.19 -27.40
CA VAL A 645 -7.55 -10.44 -27.03
C VAL A 645 -8.61 -10.73 -28.09
N LYS A 646 -9.82 -11.12 -27.69
CA LYS A 646 -10.92 -11.41 -28.64
C LYS A 646 -11.78 -10.20 -28.94
N SER A 647 -11.97 -9.36 -27.93
CA SER A 647 -12.71 -8.12 -28.05
C SER A 647 -12.19 -7.15 -26.99
N SER A 648 -12.11 -5.87 -27.34
CA SER A 648 -11.77 -4.84 -26.36
C SER A 648 -12.27 -3.47 -26.80
N GLN A 649 -12.47 -2.60 -25.82
CA GLN A 649 -12.84 -1.22 -26.04
C GLN A 649 -12.51 -0.40 -24.79
N TYR A 650 -11.80 0.71 -24.91
CA TYR A 650 -11.54 1.61 -23.78
C TYR A 650 -11.18 3.04 -24.23
N ASN A 651 -11.46 4.03 -23.39
CA ASN A 651 -11.08 5.44 -23.65
C ASN A 651 -10.28 6.12 -22.53
N VAL A 652 -9.90 5.40 -21.48
CA VAL A 652 -8.96 5.86 -20.45
C VAL A 652 -7.82 4.84 -20.28
N THR A 653 -6.57 5.30 -20.31
CA THR A 653 -5.40 4.42 -20.13
C THR A 653 -5.43 3.70 -18.78
N SER A 654 -5.83 4.38 -17.70
CA SER A 654 -5.90 3.75 -16.38
C SER A 654 -6.99 2.67 -16.28
N LEU A 655 -8.13 2.82 -16.98
CA LEU A 655 -9.12 1.74 -17.09
C LEU A 655 -8.58 0.56 -17.92
N ARG A 656 -7.82 0.82 -19.00
CA ARG A 656 -7.10 -0.22 -19.76
C ARG A 656 -6.11 -0.97 -18.85
N ASP A 657 -5.33 -0.24 -18.05
CA ASP A 657 -4.34 -0.83 -17.13
C ASP A 657 -5.04 -1.69 -16.07
N ALA A 658 -6.09 -1.16 -15.43
CA ALA A 658 -6.91 -1.87 -14.44
C ALA A 658 -7.54 -3.16 -15.02
N MET A 659 -8.06 -3.13 -16.25
CA MET A 659 -8.62 -4.32 -16.91
C MET A 659 -7.55 -5.36 -17.24
N ILE A 660 -6.37 -4.94 -17.72
CA ILE A 660 -5.25 -5.84 -18.01
C ILE A 660 -4.76 -6.54 -16.74
N HIS A 661 -4.57 -5.78 -15.66
CA HIS A 661 -4.14 -6.34 -14.38
C HIS A 661 -5.20 -7.26 -13.78
N SER A 662 -6.49 -6.91 -13.90
CA SER A 662 -7.61 -7.78 -13.48
C SER A 662 -7.63 -9.12 -14.24
N ALA A 663 -7.43 -9.11 -15.56
CA ALA A 663 -7.35 -10.32 -16.36
C ALA A 663 -6.12 -11.18 -16.03
N ALA A 664 -4.96 -10.56 -15.82
CA ALA A 664 -3.75 -11.24 -15.37
C ALA A 664 -3.90 -11.86 -13.98
N LEU A 665 -4.64 -11.20 -13.09
CA LEU A 665 -4.95 -11.67 -11.73
C LEU A 665 -5.94 -12.84 -11.76
N THR A 666 -6.94 -12.81 -12.63
CA THR A 666 -7.84 -13.95 -12.89
C THR A 666 -7.04 -15.18 -13.32
N ALA A 667 -6.12 -15.02 -14.28
CA ALA A 667 -5.23 -16.11 -14.69
C ALA A 667 -4.36 -16.61 -13.51
N GLN A 668 -3.74 -15.70 -12.75
CA GLN A 668 -2.94 -16.05 -11.56
C GLN A 668 -3.72 -16.86 -10.54
N HIS A 669 -4.88 -16.38 -10.08
CA HIS A 669 -5.66 -17.02 -9.02
C HIS A 669 -6.25 -18.36 -9.49
N SER A 670 -6.66 -18.44 -10.77
CA SER A 670 -7.10 -19.71 -11.35
C SER A 670 -6.00 -20.79 -11.35
N ALA A 671 -4.71 -20.41 -11.39
CA ALA A 671 -3.57 -21.33 -11.35
C ALA A 671 -3.03 -21.58 -9.92
N THR A 672 -3.93 -21.91 -8.99
CA THR A 672 -3.61 -22.20 -7.58
C THR A 672 -4.41 -23.38 -7.02
N GLY A 673 -4.07 -23.83 -5.82
CA GLY A 673 -4.85 -24.81 -5.06
C GLY A 673 -5.08 -26.12 -5.82
N LYS A 674 -6.36 -26.50 -6.01
CA LYS A 674 -6.77 -27.73 -6.71
C LYS A 674 -6.43 -27.74 -8.20
N ASN A 675 -6.17 -26.58 -8.80
CA ASN A 675 -5.75 -26.47 -10.21
C ASN A 675 -4.24 -26.73 -10.39
N CYS A 676 -3.53 -27.04 -9.31
CA CYS A 676 -2.12 -27.42 -9.31
C CYS A 676 -1.93 -28.85 -8.81
N TYR A 677 -1.09 -29.64 -9.51
CA TYR A 677 -0.81 -31.03 -9.16
C TYR A 677 0.65 -31.42 -9.42
N ASP A 678 1.13 -32.39 -8.65
CA ASP A 678 2.44 -33.01 -8.85
C ASP A 678 2.37 -34.07 -9.95
N ALA A 679 2.80 -33.71 -11.16
CA ALA A 679 3.01 -34.66 -12.24
C ALA A 679 4.29 -35.47 -11.99
N ASN A 680 4.22 -36.79 -12.19
CA ASN A 680 5.41 -37.63 -12.29
C ASN A 680 5.86 -37.69 -13.75
N TYR A 681 7.16 -37.68 -13.99
CA TYR A 681 7.73 -37.90 -15.32
C TYR A 681 9.00 -38.74 -15.21
N GLN A 682 9.29 -39.48 -16.28
CA GLN A 682 10.40 -40.39 -16.36
C GLN A 682 11.55 -39.71 -17.10
N ILE A 683 12.74 -39.75 -16.50
CA ILE A 683 13.99 -39.44 -17.19
C ILE A 683 14.82 -40.70 -17.34
N ASN A 684 15.61 -40.73 -18.41
CA ASN A 684 16.63 -41.74 -18.64
C ASN A 684 18.02 -41.10 -18.41
N PRO A 685 18.42 -40.84 -17.15
CA PRO A 685 19.71 -40.24 -16.86
C PRO A 685 20.81 -41.22 -17.29
N TYR A 686 21.66 -40.79 -18.21
CA TYR A 686 22.91 -41.48 -18.48
C TYR A 686 23.74 -41.45 -17.19
N ARG A 687 23.82 -42.61 -16.51
CA ARG A 687 24.63 -42.75 -15.31
C ARG A 687 26.07 -42.44 -15.69
N LYS A 688 26.67 -41.42 -15.08
CA LYS A 688 28.10 -41.15 -15.29
C LYS A 688 28.87 -42.41 -14.91
N ARG A 689 29.61 -42.99 -15.87
CA ARG A 689 30.45 -44.19 -15.67
C ARG A 689 31.28 -44.00 -14.40
N SER A 690 31.20 -44.96 -13.49
CA SER A 690 32.04 -44.92 -12.29
C SER A 690 33.47 -45.31 -12.66
N ILE A 691 34.43 -44.92 -11.81
CA ILE A 691 35.83 -45.32 -12.01
C ILE A 691 36.00 -46.86 -11.99
N LEU A 692 35.10 -47.58 -11.30
CA LEU A 692 35.04 -49.04 -11.26
C LEU A 692 34.58 -49.66 -12.58
N ASP A 693 33.69 -48.99 -13.33
CA ASP A 693 33.25 -49.46 -14.65
C ASP A 693 34.39 -49.33 -15.67
N TRP A 694 35.18 -48.26 -15.57
CA TRP A 694 36.40 -48.06 -16.37
C TRP A 694 37.47 -49.10 -16.05
N ILE A 695 37.68 -49.41 -14.76
CA ILE A 695 38.59 -50.48 -14.30
C ILE A 695 38.13 -51.85 -14.82
N ARG A 696 36.83 -52.14 -14.85
CA ARG A 696 36.29 -53.40 -15.41
C ARG A 696 36.56 -53.55 -16.90
N GLU A 697 36.32 -52.51 -17.71
CA GLU A 697 36.67 -52.55 -19.14
C GLU A 697 38.18 -52.76 -19.34
N SER A 698 39.03 -52.07 -18.56
CA SER A 698 40.50 -52.21 -18.64
C SER A 698 41.04 -53.60 -18.26
N THR A 699 40.25 -54.40 -17.54
CA THR A 699 40.60 -55.77 -17.12
C THR A 699 39.97 -56.85 -18.01
N GLY A 700 39.38 -56.47 -19.14
CA GLY A 700 38.78 -57.40 -20.11
C GLY A 700 37.43 -57.98 -19.67
N LEU A 701 36.90 -57.56 -18.52
CA LEU A 701 35.56 -57.90 -18.07
C LEU A 701 34.57 -57.00 -18.82
N LYS A 702 33.56 -57.60 -19.46
CA LYS A 702 32.47 -56.84 -20.08
C LYS A 702 31.78 -56.00 -19.00
N ALA A 703 31.93 -54.68 -19.05
CA ALA A 703 31.09 -53.79 -18.27
C ALA A 703 29.62 -54.11 -18.58
N ALA A 704 28.78 -54.06 -17.55
CA ALA A 704 27.35 -54.13 -17.76
C ALA A 704 26.98 -52.94 -18.64
N ARG A 705 26.49 -53.19 -19.87
CA ARG A 705 26.04 -52.13 -20.78
C ARG A 705 25.14 -51.18 -20.00
N ASP A 706 25.42 -49.88 -20.11
CA ASP A 706 24.63 -48.81 -19.48
C ASP A 706 23.16 -48.96 -19.89
N LYS A 707 22.38 -49.70 -19.10
CA LYS A 707 20.93 -49.68 -19.17
C LYS A 707 20.52 -48.39 -18.49
N PRO A 708 19.92 -47.41 -19.18
CA PRO A 708 19.38 -46.25 -18.51
C PRO A 708 18.39 -46.75 -17.45
N LEU A 709 18.66 -46.40 -16.19
CA LEU A 709 17.73 -46.66 -15.10
C LEU A 709 16.68 -45.57 -15.18
N LEU A 710 15.47 -45.97 -15.55
CA LEU A 710 14.29 -45.13 -15.60
C LEU A 710 14.08 -44.51 -14.21
N GLU A 711 14.34 -43.22 -14.07
CA GLU A 711 14.18 -42.49 -12.81
C GLU A 711 12.93 -41.63 -12.89
N SER A 712 11.97 -41.89 -12.01
CA SER A 712 10.79 -41.04 -11.85
C SER A 712 11.16 -39.77 -11.08
N LYS A 713 10.80 -38.63 -11.65
CA LYS A 713 10.93 -37.28 -11.08
C LYS A 713 9.54 -36.67 -10.93
N LYS A 714 9.43 -35.66 -10.08
CA LYS A 714 8.22 -34.86 -9.90
C LYS A 714 8.40 -33.45 -10.42
N ILE A 715 7.33 -32.86 -10.93
CA ILE A 715 7.20 -31.46 -11.29
C ILE A 715 5.79 -30.99 -10.92
N ASN A 716 5.68 -29.81 -10.32
CA ASN A 716 4.39 -29.21 -10.02
C ASN A 716 3.91 -28.44 -11.26
N ILE A 717 2.69 -28.72 -11.71
CA ILE A 717 2.07 -28.16 -12.92
C ILE A 717 0.69 -27.64 -12.56
N CYS A 718 0.28 -26.52 -13.16
CA CYS A 718 -1.07 -26.00 -12.98
C CYS A 718 -1.85 -25.79 -14.29
N THR A 719 -3.17 -25.72 -14.15
CA THR A 719 -4.13 -25.22 -15.14
C THR A 719 -4.65 -23.85 -14.73
N ALA A 720 -5.06 -23.04 -15.70
CA ALA A 720 -5.73 -21.75 -15.53
C ALA A 720 -7.02 -21.75 -16.36
N GLY A 721 -7.88 -20.75 -16.14
CA GLY A 721 -9.04 -20.52 -17.02
C GLY A 721 -8.62 -20.07 -18.42
N ASP A 722 -9.32 -20.54 -19.45
CA ASP A 722 -9.07 -20.20 -20.87
C ASP A 722 -9.41 -18.75 -21.26
N PHE A 723 -10.09 -18.02 -20.36
CA PHE A 723 -10.64 -16.71 -20.61
C PHE A 723 -10.66 -15.85 -19.34
N ALA A 724 -10.45 -14.55 -19.51
CA ALA A 724 -10.70 -13.53 -18.50
C ALA A 724 -11.35 -12.32 -19.17
N GLY A 725 -12.64 -12.12 -18.91
CA GLY A 725 -13.44 -11.00 -19.40
C GLY A 725 -13.62 -9.95 -18.33
N VAL A 726 -13.14 -8.74 -18.54
CA VAL A 726 -13.29 -7.62 -17.60
C VAL A 726 -14.15 -6.55 -18.24
N GLN A 727 -15.19 -6.12 -17.56
CA GLN A 727 -16.16 -5.14 -18.06
C GLN A 727 -16.39 -4.04 -17.03
N TYR A 728 -16.18 -2.79 -17.45
CA TYR A 728 -16.48 -1.59 -16.68
C TYR A 728 -17.75 -0.93 -17.23
N PHE A 729 -18.66 -0.62 -16.33
CA PHE A 729 -19.93 0.02 -16.59
C PHE A 729 -19.93 1.41 -15.96
N SER A 730 -19.73 2.46 -16.74
CA SER A 730 -19.82 3.84 -16.23
C SER A 730 -21.18 4.10 -15.58
N LYS A 731 -21.26 5.09 -14.68
CA LYS A 731 -22.51 5.51 -13.98
C LYS A 731 -23.71 5.88 -14.88
N PHE A 732 -23.55 5.95 -16.20
CA PHE A 732 -24.63 6.23 -17.15
C PHE A 732 -24.98 5.02 -18.04
N TRP A 733 -24.43 3.84 -17.74
CA TRP A 733 -24.51 2.69 -18.65
C TRP A 733 -25.94 2.22 -18.95
N ARG A 734 -26.89 2.38 -18.03
CA ARG A 734 -28.30 1.97 -18.24
C ARG A 734 -29.09 2.97 -19.08
N THR A 735 -28.66 4.24 -19.08
CA THR A 735 -29.32 5.38 -19.73
C THR A 735 -28.62 5.83 -21.01
N ALA A 736 -27.46 5.25 -21.33
CA ALA A 736 -26.76 5.42 -22.60
C ALA A 736 -27.63 4.95 -23.79
N ALA A 737 -27.40 5.52 -24.97
CA ALA A 737 -28.11 5.16 -26.21
C ALA A 737 -27.94 3.69 -26.62
N GLN A 738 -26.90 3.02 -26.11
CA GLN A 738 -26.69 1.58 -26.18
C GLN A 738 -26.29 1.10 -24.77
N PRO A 739 -27.21 0.49 -24.01
CA PRO A 739 -26.88 0.01 -22.66
C PRO A 739 -25.92 -1.18 -22.68
N GLY A 740 -24.87 -1.10 -21.86
CA GLY A 740 -23.83 -2.15 -21.76
C GLY A 740 -22.55 -1.64 -21.09
N ALA A 741 -21.51 -2.47 -21.09
CA ALA A 741 -20.18 -2.04 -20.63
C ALA A 741 -19.68 -0.88 -21.50
N THR A 742 -19.15 0.19 -20.88
CA THR A 742 -18.56 1.30 -21.62
C THR A 742 -17.15 0.96 -22.07
N ASP A 743 -16.43 0.21 -21.23
CA ASP A 743 -15.05 -0.21 -21.44
C ASP A 743 -14.96 -1.69 -21.08
N TYR A 744 -14.25 -2.49 -21.89
CA TYR A 744 -14.13 -3.93 -21.70
C TYR A 744 -12.85 -4.52 -22.31
N LEU A 745 -12.45 -5.68 -21.81
CA LEU A 745 -11.30 -6.47 -22.26
C LEU A 745 -11.63 -7.97 -22.14
N ASP A 746 -11.64 -8.66 -23.27
CA ASP A 746 -11.84 -10.11 -23.37
C ASP A 746 -10.49 -10.79 -23.70
N ALA A 747 -9.75 -11.20 -22.66
CA ALA A 747 -8.47 -11.88 -22.79
C ALA A 747 -8.66 -13.41 -22.87
N ASN A 748 -7.99 -14.07 -23.81
CA ASN A 748 -7.98 -15.52 -23.97
C ASN A 748 -6.58 -16.10 -23.82
N LEU A 749 -6.50 -17.18 -23.06
CA LEU A 749 -5.32 -18.02 -22.90
C LEU A 749 -5.55 -19.33 -23.67
N ALA A 750 -4.54 -19.83 -24.36
CA ALA A 750 -4.58 -21.14 -25.01
C ALA A 750 -3.22 -21.83 -24.89
N PHE A 751 -3.22 -23.13 -24.63
CA PHE A 751 -2.00 -23.94 -24.60
C PHE A 751 -2.03 -24.95 -25.74
N GLU A 752 -0.86 -25.27 -26.29
CA GLU A 752 -0.71 -26.17 -27.45
C GLU A 752 -1.32 -27.59 -27.23
N LYS A 753 -1.45 -28.01 -25.97
CA LYS A 753 -2.24 -29.18 -25.54
C LYS A 753 -3.36 -28.75 -24.60
N SER A 754 -4.59 -29.19 -24.88
CA SER A 754 -5.75 -29.06 -23.97
C SER A 754 -5.50 -29.82 -22.67
N GLY A 755 -5.77 -29.19 -21.52
CA GLY A 755 -5.40 -29.72 -20.20
C GLY A 755 -6.48 -30.53 -19.47
N GLY A 756 -6.05 -31.19 -18.40
CA GLY A 756 -6.92 -31.92 -17.46
C GLY A 756 -7.70 -31.00 -16.51
N ASP A 757 -8.37 -31.59 -15.51
CA ASP A 757 -9.43 -30.98 -14.71
C ASP A 757 -9.20 -29.54 -14.18
N PHE A 758 -10.29 -28.79 -14.03
CA PHE A 758 -10.34 -27.42 -13.51
C PHE A 758 -11.39 -27.31 -12.41
N ALA A 759 -11.01 -26.74 -11.26
CA ALA A 759 -11.86 -26.43 -10.13
C ALA A 759 -12.14 -24.91 -10.06
N CYS A 760 -13.41 -24.55 -9.89
CA CYS A 760 -13.87 -23.16 -9.80
C CYS A 760 -13.66 -22.50 -8.42
N ASP A 761 -13.02 -23.16 -7.46
CA ASP A 761 -12.96 -22.73 -6.06
C ASP A 761 -12.20 -21.40 -5.80
N PHE A 762 -11.49 -20.86 -6.81
CA PHE A 762 -10.65 -19.66 -6.70
C PHE A 762 -11.42 -18.32 -6.73
N LEU A 763 -12.74 -18.34 -6.90
CA LEU A 763 -13.53 -17.15 -7.21
C LEU A 763 -13.67 -16.18 -6.02
N THR A 764 -13.71 -16.71 -4.79
CA THR A 764 -13.74 -15.91 -3.57
C THR A 764 -12.44 -15.10 -3.45
N ASP A 765 -11.29 -15.79 -3.50
CA ASP A 765 -9.95 -15.18 -3.45
C ASP A 765 -9.73 -14.12 -4.56
N LEU A 766 -10.36 -14.30 -5.72
CA LEU A 766 -10.29 -13.34 -6.82
C LEU A 766 -11.04 -12.03 -6.50
N MET A 767 -12.13 -12.07 -5.72
CA MET A 767 -12.88 -10.86 -5.36
C MET A 767 -12.01 -9.86 -4.59
N ASP A 768 -11.34 -10.35 -3.55
CA ASP A 768 -10.53 -9.52 -2.65
C ASP A 768 -9.28 -9.00 -3.35
N ALA A 769 -8.65 -9.85 -4.17
CA ALA A 769 -7.46 -9.47 -4.93
C ALA A 769 -7.73 -8.37 -5.97
N LEU A 770 -8.91 -8.38 -6.62
CA LEU A 770 -9.28 -7.37 -7.63
C LEU A 770 -9.40 -5.96 -7.04
N VAL A 771 -9.88 -5.82 -5.79
CA VAL A 771 -10.00 -4.53 -5.09
C VAL A 771 -8.62 -3.89 -4.87
N ILE A 772 -7.60 -4.71 -4.59
CA ILE A 772 -6.22 -4.25 -4.30
C ILE A 772 -5.51 -3.79 -5.58
N VAL A 773 -5.72 -4.50 -6.70
CA VAL A 773 -4.93 -4.34 -7.93
C VAL A 773 -5.47 -3.27 -8.87
N ALA A 774 -6.77 -2.94 -8.79
CA ALA A 774 -7.42 -1.93 -9.60
C ALA A 774 -8.13 -0.85 -8.75
N PRO A 775 -7.38 -0.01 -8.00
CA PRO A 775 -7.95 1.05 -7.16
C PRO A 775 -8.73 2.11 -7.96
N GLU A 776 -8.54 2.19 -9.27
CA GLU A 776 -9.35 3.01 -10.18
C GLU A 776 -10.80 2.51 -10.29
N PHE A 777 -11.06 1.25 -9.93
CA PHE A 777 -12.41 0.72 -9.71
C PHE A 777 -12.95 1.02 -8.29
N ALA A 778 -12.16 1.65 -7.41
CA ALA A 778 -12.58 2.04 -6.06
C ALA A 778 -12.84 3.54 -5.89
N GLU A 779 -12.55 4.37 -6.90
CA GLU A 779 -12.86 5.81 -6.87
C GLU A 779 -14.37 6.07 -6.95
N GLU A 780 -14.99 6.21 -5.78
CA GLU A 780 -16.38 6.59 -5.50
C GLU A 780 -17.48 5.68 -6.08
N ASN A 781 -18.07 4.87 -5.18
CA ASN A 781 -19.36 4.22 -5.40
C ASN A 781 -19.44 3.27 -6.60
N VAL A 782 -18.33 2.64 -7.01
CA VAL A 782 -18.44 1.42 -7.83
C VAL A 782 -18.99 0.30 -6.95
N VAL A 783 -20.07 -0.35 -7.38
CA VAL A 783 -20.48 -1.64 -6.81
C VAL A 783 -19.80 -2.72 -7.65
N LEU A 784 -18.90 -3.49 -7.04
CA LEU A 784 -18.59 -4.83 -7.54
C LEU A 784 -19.92 -5.57 -7.63
N GLY A 785 -20.38 -5.81 -8.86
CA GLY A 785 -21.70 -6.38 -9.06
C GLY A 785 -21.78 -7.77 -8.43
N GLU A 786 -22.98 -8.21 -8.04
CA GLU A 786 -23.28 -9.56 -7.51
C GLU A 786 -22.97 -10.70 -8.51
N ASN A 787 -22.21 -10.42 -9.57
CA ASN A 787 -21.96 -11.27 -10.73
C ASN A 787 -20.46 -11.26 -11.07
N ILE A 788 -19.59 -11.66 -10.12
CA ILE A 788 -18.38 -12.40 -10.50
C ILE A 788 -18.87 -13.77 -10.94
N LYS A 789 -19.28 -13.82 -12.21
CA LYS A 789 -19.92 -14.97 -12.83
C LYS A 789 -18.85 -15.80 -13.53
N ALA A 790 -18.30 -16.77 -12.82
CA ALA A 790 -17.73 -17.91 -13.51
C ALA A 790 -18.85 -18.69 -14.20
N ILE A 791 -18.63 -19.06 -15.45
CA ILE A 791 -19.55 -19.93 -16.19
C ILE A 791 -19.08 -21.36 -15.94
N CYS A 792 -19.17 -21.78 -14.67
CA CYS A 792 -18.95 -23.19 -14.29
C CYS A 792 -20.20 -23.94 -14.74
N ASP A 793 -20.11 -24.59 -15.90
CA ASP A 793 -21.16 -25.50 -16.33
C ASP A 793 -21.23 -26.64 -15.30
N ASP A 794 -22.40 -26.82 -14.68
CA ASP A 794 -22.75 -28.02 -13.90
C ASP A 794 -22.85 -29.22 -14.86
N SER A 795 -21.70 -29.69 -15.34
CA SER A 795 -21.56 -30.87 -16.20
C SER A 795 -20.68 -31.92 -15.52
N GLY A 796 -21.21 -32.45 -14.41
CA GLY A 796 -20.89 -33.78 -13.88
C GLY A 796 -21.90 -34.80 -14.37
#